data_AF-A0A369H2D0-F1
#
_entry.id   AF-A0A369H2D0-F1
#
_cell.length_a   1.000
_cell.length_b   1.000
_cell.length_c   1.000
_cell.angle_alpha   90.00
_cell.angle_beta   90.00
_cell.angle_gamma   90.00
#
_symmetry.space_group_name_H-M   'P 1'
#
loop_
_entity.id
_entity.type
_entity.pdbx_description
1 polymer ?
#
loop_
_entity_poly.entity_id
_entity_poly.type
_entity_poly.pdbx_seq_one_letter_code
_entity_poly.pdbx_strand_id
1 'polypeptide(L)'
;MAFAPAIGDGSRARMPIPAPCPENTSLRLIAEESNQDPDKAKQQAETKKRNTKMKNKKKQKTVSETDSDSDIRVSFWGGPEPVPLPPRFGRIKRNLIAGHEAAVEASWPRLMHALRAEVEHIEGLGPHLIPSIEFADVDDAAQTARFGRDLRRYGVGVVRKVLDPRTADEAVRDTVRYLHRRQSHVGRPSPSSSSASSSTARFRAPRQDPTCFDCFWTPAQVRCRAHPNVLRAQRFLMSLWDTASDQRLTTDLPISYVDRVRVRGPGFDTVPPSADSRSPDRSASSASTSSSSTSSSPTSSVDSSASDSSPSSVAANDAENASGRFWPPQPPPPPPPPQQLLAGQSADDWITSLQSSAGVVAQVDNGSLERWEPDGYGRCGTYDRIFQGCWEQYDPWQCASRVGATIDLYNGYGSCSIFRMFQGLLALSTTEPGMLRLLPSPRLATAYYLLRPFFSPRRPAPTSPRPGPDWDAYLDPSNWELQSEPDTIIHGAVPGHAQRLTERWHPHLHLRSSLVTLPTLQPGDYIFWHPDLPYHFSNNDAAVVAAAAAASSPPSPYPVSMLLYVPAAPLTQTNALYLARQRKAFRRGHPGPDFDTLGRGIVAEDPDLRPGDEEIARVGGVDALRAMGLAPWEPHGRPSAVVDLANLILFPE
;
A
#
# COMPACT_ATOMS: atom_id res chain seq x y z
N MET A 1 -46.33 -47.91 -8.83
CA MET A 1 -47.64 -48.27 -8.26
C MET A 1 -47.41 -49.24 -7.11
N ALA A 2 -47.99 -48.98 -5.94
CA ALA A 2 -48.05 -49.95 -4.86
C ALA A 2 -49.28 -50.86 -5.02
N PHE A 3 -49.14 -52.11 -4.57
CA PHE A 3 -50.21 -53.05 -4.20
C PHE A 3 -49.77 -53.73 -2.88
N ALA A 4 -50.69 -53.77 -1.92
CA ALA A 4 -50.88 -54.79 -0.86
C ALA A 4 -49.82 -55.04 0.28
N PRO A 5 -50.27 -55.63 1.43
CA PRO A 5 -49.74 -55.41 2.80
C PRO A 5 -49.38 -56.70 3.62
N ALA A 6 -48.91 -56.58 4.89
CA ALA A 6 -49.25 -57.46 6.06
C ALA A 6 -48.42 -57.23 7.37
N ILE A 7 -49.17 -57.01 8.47
CA ILE A 7 -49.14 -57.42 9.91
C ILE A 7 -47.93 -58.17 10.55
N GLY A 8 -47.57 -57.80 11.80
CA GLY A 8 -47.27 -58.77 12.91
C GLY A 8 -46.27 -58.41 14.04
N ASP A 9 -46.78 -58.31 15.30
CA ASP A 9 -46.18 -58.56 16.65
C ASP A 9 -44.90 -57.81 17.13
N GLY A 10 -44.60 -57.56 18.43
CA GLY A 10 -45.14 -57.99 19.72
C GLY A 10 -44.05 -58.07 20.83
N SER A 11 -43.81 -56.98 21.58
CA SER A 11 -43.29 -56.87 22.98
C SER A 11 -41.85 -57.32 23.46
N ARG A 12 -41.23 -56.38 24.21
CA ARG A 12 -40.53 -56.45 25.54
C ARG A 12 -39.00 -56.69 25.74
N ALA A 13 -38.45 -55.82 26.63
CA ALA A 13 -37.26 -55.89 27.53
C ALA A 13 -35.88 -55.47 26.96
N ARG A 14 -34.95 -54.72 27.61
CA ARG A 14 -34.83 -54.00 28.92
C ARG A 14 -33.51 -53.15 28.91
N MET A 15 -33.56 -51.93 29.50
CA MET A 15 -32.49 -51.16 30.22
C MET A 15 -31.27 -50.55 29.46
N PRO A 16 -30.63 -49.46 29.97
CA PRO A 16 -31.14 -48.35 30.80
C PRO A 16 -30.73 -46.93 30.32
N ILE A 17 -31.47 -45.93 30.83
CA ILE A 17 -31.30 -44.48 30.65
C ILE A 17 -30.66 -43.90 31.95
N PRO A 18 -29.76 -42.90 31.90
CA PRO A 18 -29.38 -42.13 33.10
C PRO A 18 -30.36 -40.96 33.32
N ALA A 19 -30.84 -40.83 34.56
CA ALA A 19 -31.77 -39.81 35.03
C ALA A 19 -31.08 -38.50 35.52
N PRO A 20 -31.83 -37.38 35.67
CA PRO A 20 -31.32 -36.05 36.01
C PRO A 20 -31.56 -35.62 37.49
N CYS A 21 -30.90 -34.50 37.85
CA CYS A 21 -30.93 -33.57 39.02
C CYS A 21 -31.91 -33.75 40.21
N PRO A 22 -31.63 -33.09 41.37
CA PRO A 22 -32.44 -31.91 41.70
C PRO A 22 -31.78 -30.79 42.54
N GLU A 23 -32.61 -29.77 42.73
CA GLU A 23 -32.50 -28.39 43.25
C GLU A 23 -32.34 -28.17 44.77
N ASN A 24 -31.59 -27.11 45.12
CA ASN A 24 -32.01 -25.88 45.85
C ASN A 24 -32.72 -25.92 47.24
N THR A 25 -32.16 -25.30 48.30
CA THR A 25 -32.80 -24.24 49.15
C THR A 25 -31.92 -23.66 50.30
N SER A 26 -31.76 -22.32 50.29
CA SER A 26 -31.90 -21.29 51.35
C SER A 26 -31.48 -21.40 52.85
N LEU A 27 -30.81 -20.31 53.29
CA LEU A 27 -31.06 -19.40 54.44
C LEU A 27 -30.03 -19.25 55.60
N ARG A 28 -29.88 -17.96 55.97
CA ARG A 28 -29.01 -17.22 56.91
C ARG A 28 -28.87 -17.78 58.34
N LEU A 29 -27.71 -17.52 58.98
CA LEU A 29 -27.59 -16.87 60.31
C LEU A 29 -26.13 -16.49 60.65
N ILE A 30 -26.01 -15.53 61.57
CA ILE A 30 -24.87 -14.66 61.95
C ILE A 30 -24.04 -15.30 63.07
N ALA A 31 -22.71 -15.12 63.10
CA ALA A 31 -21.91 -14.83 64.32
C ALA A 31 -20.41 -14.67 64.02
N GLU A 32 -19.77 -13.83 64.83
CA GLU A 32 -18.44 -13.23 64.74
C GLU A 32 -17.26 -14.12 65.18
N GLU A 33 -16.07 -13.58 64.91
CA GLU A 33 -14.81 -13.67 65.66
C GLU A 33 -13.66 -14.63 65.25
N SER A 34 -12.57 -13.96 64.85
CA SER A 34 -11.17 -14.20 65.24
C SER A 34 -10.24 -15.06 64.34
N ASN A 35 -9.49 -14.30 63.53
CA ASN A 35 -8.02 -14.25 63.47
C ASN A 35 -7.17 -15.39 62.86
N GLN A 36 -6.36 -14.95 61.87
CA GLN A 36 -5.08 -15.46 61.34
C GLN A 36 -5.10 -16.56 60.24
N ASP A 37 -4.96 -16.10 59.00
CA ASP A 37 -4.77 -16.91 57.78
C ASP A 37 -3.26 -16.98 57.38
N PRO A 38 -2.65 -18.16 57.14
CA PRO A 38 -1.22 -18.34 56.87
C PRO A 38 -0.72 -17.93 55.47
N ASP A 39 -1.58 -17.41 54.58
CA ASP A 39 -1.24 -17.25 53.16
C ASP A 39 -0.36 -16.04 52.79
N LYS A 40 0.02 -15.19 53.74
CA LYS A 40 0.97 -14.08 53.49
C LYS A 40 2.44 -14.51 53.41
N ALA A 41 2.80 -15.71 53.87
CA ALA A 41 4.19 -16.19 53.82
C ALA A 41 4.58 -16.81 52.46
N LYS A 42 3.62 -17.31 51.68
CA LYS A 42 3.89 -17.92 50.36
C LYS A 42 4.00 -16.90 49.23
N GLN A 43 3.26 -15.79 49.29
CA GLN A 43 3.34 -14.76 48.25
C GLN A 43 4.64 -13.93 48.29
N GLN A 44 5.29 -13.76 49.46
CA GLN A 44 6.57 -13.02 49.55
C GLN A 44 7.80 -13.86 49.13
N ALA A 45 7.68 -15.19 49.08
CA ALA A 45 8.77 -16.07 48.64
C ALA A 45 8.87 -16.15 47.10
N GLU A 46 7.76 -15.99 46.36
CA GLU A 46 7.74 -15.99 44.90
C GLU A 46 8.17 -14.66 44.28
N THR A 47 7.90 -13.53 44.95
CA THR A 47 8.35 -12.20 44.47
C THR A 47 9.87 -12.03 44.59
N LYS A 48 10.50 -12.65 45.59
CA LYS A 48 11.97 -12.62 45.76
C LYS A 48 12.71 -13.45 44.71
N LYS A 49 12.17 -14.60 44.27
CA LYS A 49 12.78 -15.43 43.21
C LYS A 49 12.71 -14.80 41.81
N ARG A 50 11.67 -14.00 41.51
CA ARG A 50 11.59 -13.22 40.25
C ARG A 50 12.59 -12.06 40.20
N ASN A 51 12.86 -11.40 41.33
CA ASN A 51 13.79 -10.28 41.39
C ASN A 51 15.28 -10.68 41.40
N THR A 52 15.63 -11.92 41.76
CA THR A 52 17.02 -12.42 41.63
C THR A 52 17.35 -12.85 40.20
N LYS A 53 16.35 -13.30 39.41
CA LYS A 53 16.54 -13.67 38.00
C LYS A 53 16.69 -12.46 37.07
N MET A 54 16.15 -11.29 37.44
CA MET A 54 16.39 -10.02 36.74
C MET A 54 17.76 -9.39 37.07
N LYS A 55 18.36 -9.68 38.23
CA LYS A 55 19.67 -9.12 38.61
C LYS A 55 20.87 -9.90 38.05
N ASN A 56 20.73 -11.20 37.79
CA ASN A 56 21.80 -11.99 37.15
C ASN A 56 21.83 -11.92 35.61
N LYS A 57 20.84 -11.28 34.95
CA LYS A 57 20.91 -10.98 33.51
C LYS A 57 21.63 -9.65 33.20
N LYS A 58 22.04 -8.90 34.24
CA LYS A 58 22.67 -7.58 34.14
C LYS A 58 24.19 -7.60 34.35
N LYS A 59 24.82 -8.78 34.33
CA LYS A 59 26.28 -8.94 34.53
C LYS A 59 26.88 -9.92 33.52
N GLN A 60 26.67 -9.66 32.23
CA GLN A 60 27.50 -10.21 31.15
C GLN A 60 27.27 -9.43 29.86
N LYS A 61 27.95 -8.28 29.74
CA LYS A 61 28.50 -7.69 28.50
C LYS A 61 29.04 -6.31 28.84
N THR A 62 30.33 -6.26 29.16
CA THR A 62 31.15 -5.06 29.06
C THR A 62 32.29 -5.45 28.14
N VAL A 63 32.15 -5.11 26.86
CA VAL A 63 33.25 -5.09 25.88
C VAL A 63 33.06 -3.81 25.08
N SER A 64 34.05 -2.94 25.24
CA SER A 64 34.43 -1.74 24.48
C SER A 64 33.46 -1.20 23.42
N GLU A 65 32.90 -0.03 23.72
CA GLU A 65 32.47 0.99 22.76
C GLU A 65 33.69 1.47 21.96
N THR A 66 33.83 0.99 20.73
CA THR A 66 34.39 1.75 19.59
C THR A 66 33.93 1.07 18.31
N ASP A 67 33.30 1.86 17.45
CA ASP A 67 33.16 1.70 16.00
C ASP A 67 31.93 0.96 15.41
N SER A 68 31.29 1.64 14.44
CA SER A 68 30.20 1.20 13.53
C SER A 68 28.73 1.13 14.03
N ASP A 69 28.17 2.23 14.53
CA ASP A 69 26.68 2.42 14.64
C ASP A 69 26.08 3.14 13.41
N SER A 70 26.82 3.20 12.29
CA SER A 70 26.40 3.82 11.03
C SER A 70 26.01 2.85 9.91
N ASP A 71 26.16 1.53 10.11
CA ASP A 71 26.01 0.53 9.04
C ASP A 71 24.73 -0.34 9.12
N ILE A 72 23.86 -0.11 10.11
CA ILE A 72 22.54 -0.78 10.19
C ILE A 72 21.47 0.15 9.60
N ARG A 73 21.61 0.46 8.31
CA ARG A 73 20.54 1.01 7.47
C ARG A 73 20.45 0.27 6.15
N VAL A 74 20.42 -1.05 6.25
CA VAL A 74 19.97 -1.92 5.16
C VAL A 74 18.50 -1.59 4.89
N SER A 75 18.16 -1.21 3.65
CA SER A 75 16.77 -1.03 3.22
C SER A 75 15.94 -2.26 3.66
N PHE A 76 14.72 -2.05 4.19
CA PHE A 76 13.87 -3.15 4.70
C PHE A 76 13.58 -4.24 3.63
N TRP A 77 13.69 -3.88 2.35
CA TRP A 77 13.57 -4.76 1.19
C TRP A 77 14.90 -5.36 0.71
N GLY A 78 16.00 -5.19 1.44
CA GLY A 78 17.28 -5.87 1.18
C GLY A 78 18.03 -5.43 -0.09
N GLY A 79 17.67 -4.30 -0.70
CA GLY A 79 18.27 -3.85 -1.96
C GLY A 79 17.56 -4.45 -3.18
N PRO A 80 18.27 -4.78 -4.27
CA PRO A 80 17.67 -5.27 -5.51
C PRO A 80 17.31 -6.77 -5.48
N GLU A 81 17.77 -7.51 -4.46
CA GLU A 81 17.47 -8.93 -4.29
C GLU A 81 16.20 -9.14 -3.44
N PRO A 82 15.42 -10.20 -3.72
CA PRO A 82 14.26 -10.52 -2.90
C PRO A 82 14.68 -10.99 -1.49
N VAL A 83 13.86 -10.69 -0.48
CA VAL A 83 14.14 -11.02 0.92
C VAL A 83 13.72 -12.46 1.24
N PRO A 84 14.63 -13.33 1.73
CA PRO A 84 14.26 -14.63 2.26
C PRO A 84 13.44 -14.49 3.55
N LEU A 85 12.30 -15.19 3.63
CA LEU A 85 11.41 -15.16 4.80
C LEU A 85 11.71 -16.32 5.77
N PRO A 86 11.12 -16.34 6.98
CA PRO A 86 11.26 -17.47 7.90
C PRO A 86 10.87 -18.82 7.26
N PRO A 87 11.47 -19.95 7.69
CA PRO A 87 11.25 -21.28 7.09
C PRO A 87 9.80 -21.72 6.94
N ARG A 88 8.89 -21.17 7.76
CA ARG A 88 7.44 -21.44 7.67
C ARG A 88 6.86 -21.12 6.29
N PHE A 89 7.42 -20.14 5.56
CA PHE A 89 6.89 -19.73 4.25
C PHE A 89 7.15 -20.76 3.14
N GLY A 90 8.25 -21.51 3.20
CA GLY A 90 8.45 -22.67 2.30
C GLY A 90 7.42 -23.77 2.55
N ARG A 91 7.01 -23.98 3.81
CA ARG A 91 5.92 -24.90 4.16
C ARG A 91 4.55 -24.38 3.71
N ILE A 92 4.28 -23.08 3.87
CA ILE A 92 3.04 -22.45 3.39
C ILE A 92 2.92 -22.63 1.88
N LYS A 93 3.98 -22.34 1.10
CA LYS A 93 4.01 -22.57 -0.35
C LYS A 93 3.65 -24.03 -0.67
N ARG A 94 4.34 -25.01 -0.09
CA ARG A 94 4.02 -26.44 -0.32
C ARG A 94 2.56 -26.77 -0.02
N ASN A 95 2.04 -26.29 1.10
CA ASN A 95 0.67 -26.60 1.51
C ASN A 95 -0.38 -25.99 0.58
N LEU A 96 -0.15 -24.79 0.03
CA LEU A 96 -1.11 -24.11 -0.84
C LEU A 96 -1.41 -24.88 -2.13
N ILE A 97 -0.41 -25.57 -2.68
CA ILE A 97 -0.52 -26.30 -3.95
C ILE A 97 -0.61 -27.82 -3.76
N ALA A 98 -0.69 -28.30 -2.51
CA ALA A 98 -0.62 -29.72 -2.19
C ALA A 98 -1.74 -30.51 -2.90
N GLY A 99 -1.37 -31.52 -3.68
CA GLY A 99 -2.30 -32.32 -4.49
C GLY A 99 -2.71 -31.66 -5.82
N HIS A 100 -2.19 -30.47 -6.12
CA HIS A 100 -2.46 -29.71 -7.34
C HIS A 100 -1.18 -29.33 -8.08
N GLU A 101 -0.02 -29.89 -7.72
CA GLU A 101 1.29 -29.51 -8.24
C GLU A 101 1.34 -29.62 -9.77
N ALA A 102 0.89 -30.74 -10.33
CA ALA A 102 0.84 -30.94 -11.78
C ALA A 102 -0.10 -29.96 -12.49
N ALA A 103 -1.23 -29.60 -11.86
CA ALA A 103 -2.17 -28.64 -12.41
C ALA A 103 -1.60 -27.21 -12.39
N VAL A 104 -0.91 -26.84 -11.30
CA VAL A 104 -0.21 -25.56 -11.16
C VAL A 104 0.91 -25.45 -12.18
N GLU A 105 1.75 -26.47 -12.33
CA GLU A 105 2.80 -26.52 -13.33
C GLU A 105 2.25 -26.35 -14.75
N ALA A 106 1.20 -27.11 -15.09
CA ALA A 106 0.53 -27.02 -16.39
C ALA A 106 -0.17 -25.66 -16.63
N SER A 107 -0.47 -24.91 -15.56
CA SER A 107 -1.12 -23.59 -15.65
C SER A 107 -0.17 -22.46 -16.02
N TRP A 108 1.12 -22.61 -15.74
CA TRP A 108 2.11 -21.54 -15.93
C TRP A 108 2.28 -21.15 -17.40
N PRO A 109 2.45 -22.08 -18.37
CA PRO A 109 2.53 -21.70 -19.78
C PRO A 109 1.26 -21.01 -20.28
N ARG A 110 0.08 -21.45 -19.83
CA ARG A 110 -1.20 -20.82 -20.19
C ARG A 110 -1.26 -19.38 -19.68
N LEU A 111 -0.84 -19.15 -18.43
CA LEU A 111 -0.79 -17.82 -17.82
C LEU A 111 0.23 -16.91 -18.52
N MET A 112 1.42 -17.41 -18.84
CA MET A 112 2.46 -16.62 -19.52
C MET A 112 2.02 -16.18 -20.92
N HIS A 113 1.37 -17.07 -21.68
CA HIS A 113 0.81 -16.72 -22.99
C HIS A 113 -0.29 -15.66 -22.87
N ALA A 114 -1.24 -15.85 -21.93
CA ALA A 114 -2.31 -14.89 -21.68
C ALA A 114 -1.75 -13.53 -21.22
N LEU A 115 -0.72 -13.52 -20.37
CA LEU A 115 -0.11 -12.30 -19.86
C LEU A 115 0.65 -11.53 -20.95
N ARG A 116 1.34 -12.23 -21.88
CA ARG A 116 1.97 -11.59 -23.04
C ARG A 116 0.94 -10.88 -23.92
N ALA A 117 -0.13 -11.59 -24.29
CA ALA A 117 -1.22 -11.02 -25.08
C ALA A 117 -1.91 -9.85 -24.35
N GLU A 118 -2.04 -9.94 -23.03
CA GLU A 118 -2.59 -8.86 -22.20
C GLU A 118 -1.70 -7.63 -22.20
N VAL A 119 -0.38 -7.79 -22.06
CA VAL A 119 0.58 -6.68 -22.12
C VAL A 119 0.51 -5.99 -23.48
N GLU A 120 0.47 -6.75 -24.58
CA GLU A 120 0.34 -6.22 -25.94
C GLU A 120 -0.98 -5.44 -26.13
N HIS A 121 -2.10 -5.98 -25.63
CA HIS A 121 -3.41 -5.30 -25.62
C HIS A 121 -3.36 -3.99 -24.81
N ILE A 122 -2.70 -4.02 -23.64
CA ILE A 122 -2.58 -2.85 -22.78
C ILE A 122 -1.72 -1.77 -23.43
N GLU A 123 -0.56 -2.14 -23.98
CA GLU A 123 0.35 -1.22 -24.65
C GLU A 123 -0.28 -0.59 -25.89
N GLY A 124 -1.05 -1.36 -26.66
CA GLY A 124 -1.73 -0.88 -27.86
C GLY A 124 -2.84 0.13 -27.62
N LEU A 125 -3.51 0.09 -26.45
CA LEU A 125 -4.67 0.96 -26.14
C LEU A 125 -4.38 2.02 -25.07
N GLY A 126 -3.47 1.75 -24.14
CA GLY A 126 -3.04 2.68 -23.11
C GLY A 126 -4.21 3.32 -22.35
N PRO A 127 -4.25 4.66 -22.21
CA PRO A 127 -5.29 5.35 -21.43
C PRO A 127 -6.74 5.11 -21.87
N HIS A 128 -6.97 4.66 -23.11
CA HIS A 128 -8.31 4.35 -23.62
C HIS A 128 -8.99 3.17 -22.91
N LEU A 129 -8.22 2.38 -22.16
CA LEU A 129 -8.72 1.26 -21.37
C LEU A 129 -9.46 1.70 -20.10
N ILE A 130 -9.33 2.96 -19.69
CA ILE A 130 -9.87 3.44 -18.42
C ILE A 130 -11.28 4.00 -18.67
N PRO A 131 -12.35 3.26 -18.33
CA PRO A 131 -13.70 3.74 -18.53
C PRO A 131 -13.99 4.94 -17.63
N SER A 132 -14.83 5.85 -18.14
CA SER A 132 -15.39 6.96 -17.37
C SER A 132 -16.92 6.94 -17.46
N ILE A 133 -17.58 7.36 -16.38
CA ILE A 133 -19.03 7.61 -16.32
C ILE A 133 -19.27 8.97 -15.68
N GLU A 134 -20.23 9.75 -16.17
CA GLU A 134 -20.63 10.99 -15.53
C GLU A 134 -21.44 10.69 -14.26
N PHE A 135 -21.23 11.46 -13.19
CA PHE A 135 -22.01 11.27 -11.95
C PHE A 135 -23.53 11.39 -12.18
N ALA A 136 -23.96 12.17 -13.17
CA ALA A 136 -25.36 12.29 -13.55
C ALA A 136 -25.96 10.98 -14.12
N ASP A 137 -25.11 10.08 -14.63
CA ASP A 137 -25.52 8.87 -15.34
C ASP A 137 -25.48 7.61 -14.45
N VAL A 138 -25.17 7.73 -13.15
CA VAL A 138 -25.00 6.57 -12.25
C VAL A 138 -26.30 5.80 -11.96
N ASP A 139 -27.46 6.35 -12.33
CA ASP A 139 -28.76 5.65 -12.27
C ASP A 139 -29.23 5.17 -13.66
N ASP A 140 -28.53 5.54 -14.75
CA ASP A 140 -28.90 5.10 -16.10
C ASP A 140 -28.44 3.65 -16.31
N ALA A 141 -29.39 2.74 -16.47
CA ALA A 141 -29.12 1.31 -16.59
C ALA A 141 -28.20 0.95 -17.78
N ALA A 142 -28.28 1.68 -18.89
CA ALA A 142 -27.46 1.41 -20.08
C ALA A 142 -26.03 1.93 -19.90
N GLN A 143 -25.86 3.13 -19.35
CA GLN A 143 -24.56 3.71 -19.05
C GLN A 143 -23.82 2.89 -17.99
N THR A 144 -24.52 2.53 -16.91
CA THR A 144 -23.97 1.72 -15.82
C THR A 144 -23.62 0.31 -16.27
N ALA A 145 -24.41 -0.34 -17.13
CA ALA A 145 -24.08 -1.65 -17.70
C ALA A 145 -22.81 -1.61 -18.57
N ARG A 146 -22.69 -0.59 -19.44
CA ARG A 146 -21.48 -0.40 -20.27
C ARG A 146 -20.26 -0.18 -19.39
N PHE A 147 -20.36 0.78 -18.47
CA PHE A 147 -19.28 1.13 -17.55
C PHE A 147 -18.87 -0.07 -16.68
N GLY A 148 -19.84 -0.77 -16.10
CA GLY A 148 -19.60 -1.91 -15.22
C GLY A 148 -18.95 -3.11 -15.92
N ARG A 149 -19.23 -3.33 -17.21
CA ARG A 149 -18.53 -4.35 -18.01
C ARG A 149 -17.05 -4.02 -18.16
N ASP A 150 -16.74 -2.79 -18.56
CA ASP A 150 -15.36 -2.37 -18.82
C ASP A 150 -14.57 -2.22 -17.51
N LEU A 151 -15.21 -1.71 -16.46
CA LEU A 151 -14.66 -1.69 -15.10
C LEU A 151 -14.31 -3.10 -14.63
N ARG A 152 -15.20 -4.08 -14.83
CA ARG A 152 -14.93 -5.47 -14.44
C ARG A 152 -13.76 -6.08 -15.18
N ARG A 153 -13.55 -5.70 -16.44
CA ARG A 153 -12.43 -6.16 -17.26
C ARG A 153 -11.09 -5.57 -16.82
N TYR A 154 -11.07 -4.28 -16.52
CA TYR A 154 -9.83 -3.50 -16.33
C TYR A 154 -9.51 -3.18 -14.87
N GLY A 155 -10.48 -3.29 -13.97
CA GLY A 155 -10.31 -3.08 -12.54
C GLY A 155 -10.08 -1.62 -12.14
N VAL A 156 -10.29 -0.66 -13.04
CA VAL A 156 -10.11 0.78 -12.79
C VAL A 156 -11.18 1.57 -13.54
N GLY A 157 -11.63 2.70 -12.98
CA GLY A 157 -12.57 3.59 -13.63
C GLY A 157 -12.66 4.95 -12.96
N VAL A 158 -13.26 5.91 -13.67
CA VAL A 158 -13.46 7.28 -13.16
C VAL A 158 -14.96 7.60 -13.13
N VAL A 159 -15.46 8.09 -11.99
CA VAL A 159 -16.74 8.81 -11.93
C VAL A 159 -16.44 10.30 -12.05
N ARG A 160 -16.91 10.93 -13.13
CA ARG A 160 -16.66 12.34 -13.42
C ARG A 160 -17.63 13.23 -12.66
N LYS A 161 -17.14 14.41 -12.21
CA LYS A 161 -17.96 15.47 -11.61
C LYS A 161 -18.80 14.99 -10.39
N VAL A 162 -18.20 14.18 -9.51
CA VAL A 162 -18.83 13.77 -8.26
C VAL A 162 -19.04 14.98 -7.35
N LEU A 163 -18.03 15.86 -7.26
CA LEU A 163 -18.19 17.19 -6.68
C LEU A 163 -18.33 18.22 -7.78
N ASP A 164 -19.10 19.28 -7.52
CA ASP A 164 -19.02 20.47 -8.35
C ASP A 164 -17.65 21.17 -8.13
N PRO A 165 -17.13 21.87 -9.14
CA PRO A 165 -15.82 22.51 -9.05
C PRO A 165 -15.70 23.52 -7.91
N ARG A 166 -16.79 24.24 -7.56
CA ARG A 166 -16.74 25.22 -6.48
C ARG A 166 -16.53 24.51 -5.14
N THR A 167 -17.27 23.44 -4.86
CA THR A 167 -17.07 22.64 -3.65
C THR A 167 -15.63 22.11 -3.53
N ALA A 168 -15.03 21.66 -4.64
CA ALA A 168 -13.63 21.24 -4.66
C ALA A 168 -12.67 22.40 -4.32
N ASP A 169 -12.84 23.57 -4.93
CA ASP A 169 -12.02 24.76 -4.68
C ASP A 169 -12.15 25.24 -3.22
N GLU A 170 -13.36 25.24 -2.68
CA GLU A 170 -13.61 25.60 -1.28
C GLU A 170 -12.91 24.64 -0.32
N ALA A 171 -12.95 23.34 -0.61
CA ALA A 171 -12.27 22.32 0.18
C ALA A 171 -10.74 22.51 0.18
N VAL A 172 -10.13 22.79 -0.97
CA VAL A 172 -8.69 23.10 -1.08
C VAL A 172 -8.35 24.34 -0.26
N ARG A 173 -9.05 25.45 -0.51
CA ARG A 173 -8.81 26.74 0.14
C ARG A 173 -8.91 26.64 1.67
N ASP A 174 -9.96 26.00 2.18
CA ASP A 174 -10.17 25.88 3.62
C ASP A 174 -9.14 24.96 4.28
N THR A 175 -8.71 23.92 3.56
CA THR A 175 -7.64 23.02 4.03
C THR A 175 -6.28 23.72 4.05
N VAL A 176 -5.94 24.49 3.02
CA VAL A 176 -4.71 25.29 3.00
C VAL A 176 -4.71 26.30 4.17
N ARG A 177 -5.83 26.99 4.42
CA ARG A 177 -5.95 27.89 5.58
C ARG A 177 -5.81 27.14 6.91
N TYR A 178 -6.40 25.95 7.04
CA TYR A 178 -6.28 25.10 8.21
C TYR A 178 -4.81 24.71 8.46
N LEU A 179 -4.11 24.24 7.43
CA LEU A 179 -2.71 23.83 7.51
C LEU A 179 -1.79 25.02 7.88
N HIS A 180 -2.01 26.21 7.29
CA HIS A 180 -1.26 27.42 7.66
C HIS A 180 -1.51 27.86 9.10
N ARG A 181 -2.78 27.94 9.54
CA ARG A 181 -3.12 28.35 10.91
C ARG A 181 -2.43 27.45 11.92
N ARG A 182 -2.42 26.14 11.68
CA ARG A 182 -1.75 25.18 12.54
C ARG A 182 -0.23 25.37 12.58
N GLN A 183 0.41 25.62 11.44
CA GLN A 183 1.84 25.95 11.38
C GLN A 183 2.18 27.19 12.24
N SER A 184 1.29 28.19 12.29
CA SER A 184 1.46 29.38 13.13
C SER A 184 1.23 29.12 14.63
N HIS A 185 0.38 28.17 15.01
CA HIS A 185 0.11 27.83 16.42
C HIS A 185 1.23 26.99 17.07
N VAL A 186 2.04 26.29 16.26
CA VAL A 186 3.22 25.51 16.71
C VAL A 186 4.33 26.42 17.30
N GLY A 187 4.24 27.74 17.14
CA GLY A 187 5.20 28.72 17.68
C GLY A 187 4.84 29.37 19.03
N ARG A 188 3.68 29.07 19.64
CA ARG A 188 3.29 29.68 20.93
C ARG A 188 3.45 28.65 22.08
N PRO A 189 4.33 28.87 23.07
CA PRO A 189 4.36 28.03 24.26
C PRO A 189 3.04 28.19 25.03
N SER A 190 2.39 27.07 25.36
CA SER A 190 1.25 27.06 26.26
C SER A 190 1.71 27.50 27.67
N PRO A 191 0.99 28.37 28.39
CA PRO A 191 1.42 28.87 29.69
C PRO A 191 1.37 27.83 30.85
N SER A 192 1.05 26.56 30.57
CA SER A 192 0.74 25.59 31.64
C SER A 192 1.45 24.22 31.57
N SER A 193 2.49 24.03 30.76
CA SER A 193 3.23 22.76 30.75
C SER A 193 4.74 22.94 30.88
N SER A 194 5.23 23.01 32.12
CA SER A 194 6.66 22.95 32.47
C SER A 194 7.18 21.50 32.42
N SER A 195 7.15 20.88 31.24
CA SER A 195 7.87 19.62 30.99
C SER A 195 8.50 19.69 29.60
N ALA A 196 9.83 19.87 29.59
CA ALA A 196 10.66 19.86 28.41
C ALA A 196 10.76 18.44 27.84
N SER A 197 9.81 18.05 26.98
CA SER A 197 9.92 16.85 26.12
C SER A 197 8.93 16.85 24.94
N SER A 198 8.52 18.02 24.42
CA SER A 198 7.73 18.06 23.18
C SER A 198 8.59 18.59 22.04
N SER A 199 9.31 17.68 21.37
CA SER A 199 9.82 17.96 20.03
C SER A 199 8.62 18.36 19.16
N THR A 200 8.57 19.63 18.80
CA THR A 200 7.52 20.28 17.99
C THR A 200 7.45 19.62 16.62
N ALA A 201 6.62 18.59 16.49
CA ALA A 201 6.49 17.81 15.28
C ALA A 201 5.69 18.61 14.24
N ARG A 202 6.40 19.25 13.29
CA ARG A 202 5.84 19.62 11.99
C ARG A 202 5.28 18.35 11.33
N PHE A 203 4.15 18.43 10.62
CA PHE A 203 3.69 17.31 9.80
C PHE A 203 4.83 16.84 8.91
N ARG A 204 5.28 15.60 9.15
CA ARG A 204 6.28 14.96 8.30
C ARG A 204 5.49 14.18 7.28
N ALA A 205 5.60 14.56 6.01
CA ALA A 205 5.37 13.58 4.97
C ALA A 205 6.38 12.43 5.19
N PRO A 206 5.98 11.16 4.99
CA PRO A 206 6.92 10.06 5.04
C PRO A 206 8.12 10.37 4.14
N ARG A 207 9.36 10.10 4.60
CA ARG A 207 10.56 10.38 3.78
C ARG A 207 10.52 9.68 2.41
N GLN A 208 9.77 8.59 2.32
CA GLN A 208 9.57 7.77 1.12
C GLN A 208 8.53 8.37 0.15
N ASP A 209 7.61 9.21 0.64
CA ASP A 209 6.63 9.93 -0.16
C ASP A 209 6.39 11.34 0.43
N PRO A 210 7.23 12.32 0.05
CA PRO A 210 7.22 13.67 0.61
C PRO A 210 5.96 14.48 0.32
N THR A 211 5.04 13.95 -0.50
CA THR A 211 3.80 14.64 -0.91
C THR A 211 2.56 14.09 -0.20
N CYS A 212 2.69 13.00 0.56
CA CYS A 212 1.60 12.39 1.32
C CYS A 212 1.68 12.84 2.79
N PHE A 213 0.72 13.64 3.26
CA PHE A 213 0.72 14.19 4.61
C PHE A 213 -0.08 13.30 5.56
N ASP A 214 0.48 13.01 6.74
CA ASP A 214 -0.18 12.29 7.84
C ASP A 214 -1.22 13.18 8.56
N CYS A 215 -2.08 13.87 7.81
CA CYS A 215 -3.29 14.54 8.29
C CYS A 215 -4.51 13.68 7.96
N PHE A 216 -5.53 13.70 8.79
CA PHE A 216 -6.67 12.77 8.73
C PHE A 216 -8.03 13.47 8.78
N TRP A 217 -8.10 14.63 9.45
CA TRP A 217 -9.32 15.35 9.80
C TRP A 217 -9.36 16.79 9.26
N THR A 218 -8.65 17.09 8.17
CA THR A 218 -8.71 18.42 7.54
C THR A 218 -10.12 18.77 7.05
N PRO A 219 -10.45 20.06 6.84
CA PRO A 219 -11.71 20.49 6.22
C PRO A 219 -12.10 19.72 4.96
N ALA A 220 -11.19 19.57 4.00
CA ALA A 220 -11.44 18.80 2.78
C ALA A 220 -11.73 17.32 3.10
N GLN A 221 -10.90 16.69 3.93
CA GLN A 221 -11.06 15.27 4.27
C GLN A 221 -12.41 14.97 4.92
N VAL A 222 -12.82 15.75 5.91
CA VAL A 222 -14.09 15.50 6.62
C VAL A 222 -15.28 15.81 5.72
N ARG A 223 -15.29 16.96 5.04
CA ARG A 223 -16.43 17.37 4.20
C ARG A 223 -16.60 16.47 2.98
N CYS A 224 -15.52 16.12 2.29
CA CYS A 224 -15.61 15.26 1.11
C CYS A 224 -16.07 13.84 1.45
N ARG A 225 -15.62 13.27 2.58
CA ARG A 225 -16.12 11.95 3.05
C ARG A 225 -17.59 12.01 3.48
N ALA A 226 -18.03 13.13 4.03
CA ALA A 226 -19.42 13.38 4.39
C ALA A 226 -20.31 13.73 3.18
N HIS A 227 -19.74 14.08 2.02
CA HIS A 227 -20.51 14.66 0.93
C HIS A 227 -21.51 13.64 0.34
N PRO A 228 -22.80 13.99 0.17
CA PRO A 228 -23.84 13.08 -0.33
C PRO A 228 -23.49 12.43 -1.67
N ASN A 229 -22.91 13.19 -2.61
CA ASN A 229 -22.50 12.64 -3.91
C ASN A 229 -21.36 11.63 -3.80
N VAL A 230 -20.44 11.80 -2.85
CA VAL A 230 -19.32 10.86 -2.65
C VAL A 230 -19.86 9.55 -2.07
N LEU A 231 -20.74 9.63 -1.05
CA LEU A 231 -21.42 8.46 -0.50
C LEU A 231 -22.27 7.75 -1.56
N ARG A 232 -22.98 8.50 -2.41
CA ARG A 232 -23.76 7.95 -3.53
C ARG A 232 -22.87 7.28 -4.57
N ALA A 233 -21.75 7.89 -4.94
CA ALA A 233 -20.78 7.27 -5.84
C ALA A 233 -20.24 5.97 -5.23
N GLN A 234 -19.85 5.94 -3.95
CA GLN A 234 -19.40 4.72 -3.29
C GLN A 234 -20.46 3.60 -3.33
N ARG A 235 -21.75 3.90 -3.06
CA ARG A 235 -22.85 2.94 -3.18
C ARG A 235 -22.95 2.36 -4.60
N PHE A 236 -22.93 3.24 -5.60
CA PHE A 236 -22.92 2.83 -7.01
C PHE A 236 -21.75 1.89 -7.29
N LEU A 237 -20.52 2.26 -6.90
CA LEU A 237 -19.33 1.45 -7.14
C LEU A 237 -19.43 0.07 -6.47
N MET A 238 -19.79 0.02 -5.20
CA MET A 238 -19.91 -1.23 -4.45
C MET A 238 -21.00 -2.14 -5.02
N SER A 239 -22.07 -1.59 -5.62
CA SER A 239 -23.11 -2.38 -6.30
C SER A 239 -22.62 -3.15 -7.54
N LEU A 240 -21.43 -2.81 -8.07
CA LEU A 240 -20.83 -3.48 -9.23
C LEU A 240 -20.08 -4.77 -8.88
N TRP A 241 -19.98 -5.12 -7.60
CA TRP A 241 -19.38 -6.37 -7.13
C TRP A 241 -20.38 -7.53 -7.15
N ASP A 242 -19.89 -8.76 -7.35
CA ASP A 242 -20.70 -9.94 -7.08
C ASP A 242 -20.68 -10.21 -5.58
N THR A 243 -21.81 -9.93 -4.95
CA THR A 243 -21.99 -10.07 -3.51
C THR A 243 -22.61 -11.40 -3.11
N ALA A 244 -23.09 -12.20 -4.07
CA ALA A 244 -24.05 -13.27 -3.79
C ALA A 244 -25.13 -12.80 -2.77
N SER A 245 -25.90 -13.70 -2.18
CA SER A 245 -26.75 -13.36 -1.04
C SER A 245 -25.96 -13.36 0.29
N ASP A 246 -24.72 -12.85 0.32
CA ASP A 246 -23.87 -12.84 1.51
C ASP A 246 -24.37 -11.83 2.56
N GLN A 247 -24.87 -12.35 3.68
CA GLN A 247 -25.44 -11.55 4.77
C GLN A 247 -24.39 -10.87 5.66
N ARG A 248 -23.09 -11.11 5.44
CA ARG A 248 -22.00 -10.55 6.26
C ARG A 248 -21.56 -9.16 5.83
N LEU A 249 -22.08 -8.65 4.72
CA LEU A 249 -21.80 -7.32 4.21
C LEU A 249 -23.06 -6.67 3.66
N THR A 250 -23.02 -5.35 3.47
CA THR A 250 -24.02 -4.66 2.66
C THR A 250 -23.39 -3.54 1.83
N THR A 251 -23.75 -3.46 0.55
CA THR A 251 -23.14 -2.54 -0.44
C THR A 251 -23.89 -1.22 -0.60
N ASP A 252 -25.03 -1.06 0.06
CA ASP A 252 -25.81 0.18 0.11
C ASP A 252 -25.38 1.10 1.28
N LEU A 253 -24.61 0.58 2.24
CA LEU A 253 -24.10 1.31 3.41
C LEU A 253 -22.57 1.48 3.34
N PRO A 254 -22.05 2.53 2.71
CA PRO A 254 -20.62 2.82 2.71
C PRO A 254 -20.16 3.29 4.10
N ILE A 255 -19.08 2.70 4.60
CA ILE A 255 -18.36 3.29 5.74
C ILE A 255 -17.31 4.30 5.23
N SER A 256 -17.06 5.34 6.02
CA SER A 256 -15.95 6.26 5.80
C SER A 256 -14.68 5.71 6.44
N TYR A 257 -13.69 5.41 5.61
CA TYR A 257 -12.33 5.08 6.05
C TYR A 257 -11.46 6.34 6.02
N VAL A 258 -10.79 6.62 7.14
CA VAL A 258 -9.87 7.75 7.26
C VAL A 258 -8.48 7.36 6.75
N ASP A 259 -7.98 8.16 5.83
CA ASP A 259 -6.65 8.03 5.24
C ASP A 259 -6.04 9.43 5.08
N ARG A 260 -4.78 9.46 4.63
CA ARG A 260 -3.95 10.64 4.43
C ARG A 260 -4.47 11.55 3.32
N VAL A 261 -3.77 12.64 3.07
CA VAL A 261 -4.02 13.58 1.96
C VAL A 261 -2.73 13.78 1.19
N ARG A 262 -2.82 13.84 -0.15
CA ARG A 262 -1.69 14.20 -1.01
C ARG A 262 -1.80 15.67 -1.38
N VAL A 263 -0.76 16.46 -1.08
CA VAL A 263 -0.67 17.88 -1.42
C VAL A 263 0.67 18.13 -2.11
N ARG A 264 0.65 18.85 -3.23
CA ARG A 264 1.85 19.33 -3.94
C ARG A 264 1.74 20.82 -4.18
N GLY A 265 2.83 21.56 -4.08
CA GLY A 265 2.86 22.99 -4.40
C GLY A 265 3.82 23.80 -3.51
N PRO A 266 4.01 25.09 -3.84
CA PRO A 266 4.94 25.97 -3.13
C PRO A 266 4.69 25.99 -1.62
N GLY A 267 5.73 25.75 -0.82
CA GLY A 267 5.63 25.68 0.65
C GLY A 267 5.22 24.31 1.22
N PHE A 268 4.88 23.34 0.37
CA PHE A 268 4.56 21.96 0.75
C PHE A 268 5.54 20.92 0.19
N ASP A 269 6.40 21.30 -0.75
CA ASP A 269 7.46 20.44 -1.27
C ASP A 269 8.62 20.33 -0.26
N THR A 270 8.88 19.13 0.27
CA THR A 270 9.85 18.90 1.36
C THR A 270 11.27 18.55 0.90
N VAL A 271 11.59 18.73 -0.39
CA VAL A 271 12.98 18.61 -0.87
C VAL A 271 13.66 19.96 -0.65
N PRO A 272 14.64 20.08 0.27
CA PRO A 272 15.44 21.29 0.34
C PRO A 272 16.17 21.48 -0.99
N PRO A 273 16.25 22.70 -1.55
CA PRO A 273 17.09 22.94 -2.70
C PRO A 273 18.52 22.52 -2.33
N SER A 274 19.11 21.61 -3.12
CA SER A 274 20.53 21.27 -3.02
C SER A 274 21.34 22.56 -3.01
N ALA A 275 22.19 22.74 -1.99
CA ALA A 275 22.92 23.97 -1.73
C ALA A 275 24.04 24.29 -2.75
N ASP A 276 23.91 23.89 -4.01
CA ASP A 276 24.91 24.06 -5.07
C ASP A 276 24.39 24.78 -6.32
N SER A 277 23.33 25.59 -6.21
CA SER A 277 23.04 26.61 -7.22
C SER A 277 23.51 27.98 -6.73
N ARG A 278 24.83 28.22 -6.79
CA ARG A 278 25.35 29.59 -6.73
C ARG A 278 24.78 30.36 -7.91
N SER A 279 23.97 31.36 -7.61
CA SER A 279 23.54 32.37 -8.57
C SER A 279 24.77 33.15 -9.06
N PRO A 280 24.92 33.45 -10.36
CA PRO A 280 25.86 34.46 -10.79
C PRO A 280 25.26 35.83 -10.49
N ASP A 281 26.01 36.63 -9.75
CA ASP A 281 25.71 38.02 -9.45
C ASP A 281 25.52 38.85 -10.72
N ARG A 282 24.59 39.80 -10.60
CA ARG A 282 24.40 40.91 -11.54
C ARG A 282 25.49 41.95 -11.32
N SER A 283 26.23 42.30 -12.38
CA SER A 283 26.79 43.64 -12.51
C SER A 283 26.67 44.12 -13.95
N ALA A 284 26.06 45.29 -14.08
CA ALA A 284 25.61 45.94 -15.30
C ALA A 284 26.73 46.36 -16.25
N SER A 285 26.44 46.41 -17.54
CA SER A 285 26.56 47.65 -18.32
C SER A 285 25.89 47.53 -19.69
N SER A 286 25.18 48.59 -20.00
CA SER A 286 24.46 48.92 -21.22
C SER A 286 25.35 48.98 -22.46
N ALA A 287 24.88 48.43 -23.58
CA ALA A 287 24.87 49.14 -24.85
C ALA A 287 23.98 48.40 -25.86
N SER A 288 23.05 49.16 -26.43
CA SER A 288 22.47 48.99 -27.78
C SER A 288 23.52 48.51 -28.79
N THR A 289 23.20 47.80 -29.88
CA THR A 289 22.40 48.32 -31.00
C THR A 289 22.13 47.18 -32.00
N SER A 290 21.03 47.36 -32.72
CA SER A 290 20.50 46.66 -33.90
C SER A 290 21.45 46.10 -34.97
N SER A 291 20.92 45.11 -35.69
CA SER A 291 20.79 44.99 -37.16
C SER A 291 21.42 43.75 -37.82
N SER A 292 20.55 42.93 -38.43
CA SER A 292 20.60 42.34 -39.80
C SER A 292 21.94 42.41 -40.56
N SER A 293 22.42 41.42 -41.31
CA SER A 293 21.75 40.48 -42.22
C SER A 293 22.79 39.59 -42.94
N THR A 294 22.29 38.49 -43.53
CA THR A 294 22.63 37.90 -44.86
C THR A 294 23.92 37.10 -45.10
N SER A 295 23.66 35.88 -45.64
CA SER A 295 24.34 35.16 -46.76
C SER A 295 25.82 34.78 -46.57
N SER A 296 26.36 33.64 -47.02
CA SER A 296 26.03 32.75 -48.15
C SER A 296 27.00 31.56 -48.09
N SER A 297 26.58 30.40 -48.61
CA SER A 297 27.42 29.26 -49.09
C SER A 297 28.30 29.72 -50.30
N PRO A 298 29.15 28.91 -51.00
CA PRO A 298 29.21 27.44 -51.06
C PRO A 298 30.61 26.79 -51.31
N THR A 299 30.63 25.44 -51.47
CA THR A 299 31.49 24.58 -52.36
C THR A 299 33.03 24.60 -52.14
N SER A 300 33.83 23.54 -52.34
CA SER A 300 33.72 22.20 -52.94
C SER A 300 35.09 21.50 -52.82
N SER A 301 35.11 20.15 -52.73
CA SER A 301 36.05 19.19 -53.36
C SER A 301 37.59 19.33 -53.10
N VAL A 302 38.46 18.33 -53.09
CA VAL A 302 38.55 17.04 -53.80
C VAL A 302 39.62 16.16 -53.11
N ASP A 303 39.35 14.86 -53.09
CA ASP A 303 40.20 13.70 -53.43
C ASP A 303 41.54 13.27 -52.78
N SER A 304 41.65 11.92 -52.82
CA SER A 304 42.83 11.05 -53.01
C SER A 304 43.69 10.71 -51.79
N SER A 305 43.58 9.49 -51.23
CA SER A 305 44.22 8.21 -51.63
C SER A 305 45.65 8.09 -51.09
N ALA A 306 46.22 6.95 -50.68
CA ALA A 306 45.79 5.58 -50.40
C ALA A 306 46.96 4.91 -49.63
N SER A 307 46.67 3.79 -48.94
CA SER A 307 47.58 2.65 -48.64
C SER A 307 48.79 2.94 -47.72
N ASP A 308 49.31 2.05 -46.88
CA ASP A 308 49.29 0.60 -46.92
C ASP A 308 49.76 -0.01 -45.58
N SER A 309 49.35 -1.25 -45.34
CA SER A 309 50.10 -2.34 -44.69
C SER A 309 50.59 -2.27 -43.22
N SER A 310 50.05 -3.23 -42.46
CA SER A 310 50.52 -3.86 -41.19
C SER A 310 51.82 -4.69 -41.42
N PRO A 311 52.28 -5.66 -40.57
CA PRO A 311 51.77 -6.18 -39.28
C PRO A 311 52.84 -6.65 -38.22
N SER A 312 52.33 -7.05 -37.04
CA SER A 312 52.79 -8.19 -36.19
C SER A 312 54.18 -8.08 -35.49
N SER A 313 54.55 -8.74 -34.38
CA SER A 313 54.16 -10.06 -33.84
C SER A 313 54.86 -10.36 -32.47
N VAL A 314 54.32 -11.29 -31.66
CA VAL A 314 55.00 -12.42 -30.92
C VAL A 314 55.78 -12.10 -29.61
N ALA A 315 55.34 -12.54 -28.39
CA ALA A 315 55.42 -13.83 -27.64
C ALA A 315 56.62 -13.94 -26.64
N ALA A 316 56.39 -14.15 -25.33
CA ALA A 316 56.48 -15.41 -24.53
C ALA A 316 57.94 -15.85 -24.20
N ASN A 317 58.40 -16.11 -22.95
CA ASN A 317 58.13 -17.28 -22.08
C ASN A 317 58.88 -17.18 -20.70
N ASP A 318 58.29 -17.83 -19.68
CA ASP A 318 58.81 -18.77 -18.64
C ASP A 318 60.03 -18.43 -17.72
N ALA A 319 59.86 -18.41 -16.38
CA ALA A 319 60.06 -19.48 -15.35
C ALA A 319 61.48 -19.41 -14.71
N GLU A 320 61.83 -19.61 -13.43
CA GLU A 320 61.48 -20.55 -12.34
C GLU A 320 62.08 -20.05 -10.97
N ASN A 321 61.53 -20.54 -9.83
CA ASN A 321 62.14 -20.97 -8.51
C ASN A 321 63.45 -20.33 -7.94
N ALA A 322 63.75 -20.20 -6.63
CA ALA A 322 63.24 -20.68 -5.34
C ALA A 322 63.95 -19.96 -4.14
N SER A 323 63.33 -20.02 -2.95
CA SER A 323 63.90 -20.08 -1.59
C SER A 323 64.73 -18.92 -0.96
N GLY A 324 64.30 -18.47 0.23
CA GLY A 324 65.15 -18.58 1.44
C GLY A 324 65.74 -17.33 2.12
N ARG A 325 64.94 -16.71 3.02
CA ARG A 325 65.30 -16.08 4.33
C ARG A 325 66.14 -14.78 4.41
N PHE A 326 65.76 -14.03 5.46
CA PHE A 326 66.41 -12.92 6.18
C PHE A 326 66.17 -11.48 5.69
N TRP A 327 65.42 -10.74 6.50
CA TRP A 327 65.00 -9.35 6.35
C TRP A 327 65.85 -8.45 7.26
N PRO A 328 66.51 -7.40 6.75
CA PRO A 328 66.93 -6.26 7.55
C PRO A 328 65.80 -5.22 7.66
N PRO A 329 65.74 -4.42 8.74
CA PRO A 329 64.58 -3.58 9.05
C PRO A 329 64.35 -2.48 8.00
N GLN A 330 63.11 -2.36 7.52
CA GLN A 330 62.66 -1.29 6.62
C GLN A 330 62.42 0.01 7.40
N PRO A 331 62.68 1.18 6.80
CA PRO A 331 62.29 2.47 7.35
C PRO A 331 60.75 2.61 7.48
N PRO A 332 60.25 3.48 8.38
CA PRO A 332 58.82 3.62 8.60
C PRO A 332 58.08 4.07 7.32
N PRO A 333 56.85 3.59 7.09
CA PRO A 333 56.08 3.96 5.92
C PRO A 333 55.74 5.47 5.93
N PRO A 334 55.63 6.10 4.75
CA PRO A 334 55.14 7.48 4.66
C PRO A 334 53.71 7.57 5.23
N PRO A 335 53.32 8.73 5.78
CA PRO A 335 51.99 8.92 6.33
C PRO A 335 50.93 8.61 5.24
N PRO A 336 49.79 8.01 5.61
CA PRO A 336 48.73 7.73 4.65
C PRO A 336 48.32 9.05 3.98
N PRO A 337 47.97 9.02 2.67
CA PRO A 337 47.36 10.18 2.03
C PRO A 337 46.16 10.61 2.87
N PRO A 338 45.86 11.93 2.97
CA PRO A 338 44.73 12.39 3.75
C PRO A 338 43.53 11.55 3.34
N GLN A 339 42.93 10.85 4.32
CA GLN A 339 41.67 10.17 4.13
C GLN A 339 40.73 11.21 3.55
N GLN A 340 40.50 11.16 2.23
CA GLN A 340 39.29 11.70 1.67
C GLN A 340 38.21 11.00 2.46
N LEU A 341 37.61 11.73 3.40
CA LEU A 341 36.32 11.38 3.96
C LEU A 341 35.48 10.98 2.74
N LEU A 342 35.27 9.67 2.58
CA LEU A 342 34.25 9.14 1.72
C LEU A 342 33.00 9.86 2.20
N ALA A 343 32.57 10.87 1.45
CA ALA A 343 31.30 11.52 1.65
C ALA A 343 30.31 10.37 1.67
N GLY A 344 29.75 10.10 2.85
CA GLY A 344 28.85 8.98 3.07
C GLY A 344 27.77 9.10 2.02
N GLN A 345 27.73 8.14 1.08
CA GLN A 345 26.72 8.09 0.05
C GLN A 345 25.38 8.16 0.76
N SER A 346 24.66 9.25 0.53
CA SER A 346 23.48 9.57 1.31
C SER A 346 22.43 8.50 1.06
N ALA A 347 21.50 8.34 2.00
CA ALA A 347 20.28 7.58 1.74
C ALA A 347 19.55 8.06 0.45
N ASP A 348 19.83 9.29 0.04
CA ASP A 348 19.29 9.93 -1.16
C ASP A 348 20.01 9.48 -2.44
N ASP A 349 21.29 9.09 -2.37
CA ASP A 349 22.05 8.58 -3.52
C ASP A 349 21.61 7.15 -3.89
N TRP A 350 21.16 6.33 -2.92
CA TRP A 350 20.62 4.99 -3.23
C TRP A 350 19.17 5.02 -3.71
N ILE A 351 18.36 5.99 -3.26
CA ILE A 351 16.99 6.20 -3.81
C ILE A 351 17.12 6.72 -5.23
N THR A 352 18.01 7.68 -5.45
CA THR A 352 18.33 8.18 -6.79
C THR A 352 18.99 7.10 -7.65
N SER A 353 19.84 6.25 -7.09
CA SER A 353 20.44 5.10 -7.79
C SER A 353 19.41 4.01 -8.07
N LEU A 354 18.46 3.71 -7.18
CA LEU A 354 17.34 2.79 -7.48
C LEU A 354 16.34 3.40 -8.45
N GLN A 355 16.19 4.72 -8.51
CA GLN A 355 15.32 5.39 -9.50
C GLN A 355 16.02 5.56 -10.85
N SER A 356 17.35 5.67 -10.86
CA SER A 356 18.17 5.81 -12.08
C SER A 356 18.66 4.46 -12.63
N SER A 357 18.71 3.41 -11.80
CA SER A 357 19.17 2.06 -12.18
C SER A 357 18.16 0.93 -11.91
N ALA A 358 17.08 1.13 -11.15
CA ALA A 358 15.99 0.16 -11.04
C ALA A 358 14.68 0.69 -11.68
N GLY A 359 13.99 -0.18 -12.40
CA GLY A 359 12.77 0.14 -13.14
C GLY A 359 11.60 0.58 -12.26
N VAL A 360 10.46 0.80 -12.93
CA VAL A 360 9.20 1.18 -12.27
C VAL A 360 8.83 0.16 -11.19
N VAL A 361 8.41 0.67 -10.02
CA VAL A 361 7.98 -0.14 -8.87
C VAL A 361 6.48 0.05 -8.68
N ALA A 362 5.71 -1.02 -8.86
CA ALA A 362 4.28 -1.00 -8.54
C ALA A 362 4.03 -1.55 -7.14
N GLN A 363 2.93 -1.12 -6.54
CA GLN A 363 2.42 -1.57 -5.24
C GLN A 363 1.03 -2.21 -5.44
N VAL A 364 0.73 -3.20 -4.62
CA VAL A 364 -0.62 -3.75 -4.43
C VAL A 364 -0.90 -3.74 -2.92
N ASP A 365 -1.99 -3.10 -2.54
CA ASP A 365 -2.39 -2.92 -1.13
C ASP A 365 -3.22 -4.11 -0.59
N ASN A 366 -3.83 -3.94 0.58
CA ASN A 366 -4.74 -4.89 1.23
C ASN A 366 -4.07 -6.24 1.52
N GLY A 367 -2.92 -6.17 2.17
CA GLY A 367 -2.13 -7.33 2.55
C GLY A 367 -1.05 -7.68 1.52
N SER A 368 0.05 -8.19 2.05
CA SER A 368 1.17 -8.71 1.30
C SER A 368 1.26 -10.21 1.54
N LEU A 369 1.92 -10.64 2.61
CA LEU A 369 2.08 -12.07 2.94
C LEU A 369 0.76 -12.76 3.26
N GLU A 370 -0.22 -11.99 3.74
CA GLU A 370 -1.59 -12.44 4.00
C GLU A 370 -2.21 -13.15 2.79
N ARG A 371 -1.77 -12.85 1.57
CA ARG A 371 -2.26 -13.47 0.32
C ARG A 371 -1.91 -14.95 0.19
N TRP A 372 -0.84 -15.38 0.85
CA TRP A 372 -0.40 -16.79 0.89
C TRP A 372 -0.71 -17.44 2.24
N GLU A 373 -0.93 -16.67 3.29
CA GLU A 373 -1.09 -17.22 4.64
C GLU A 373 -2.50 -17.81 4.88
N PRO A 374 -2.59 -18.97 5.56
CA PRO A 374 -3.87 -19.61 5.86
C PRO A 374 -4.75 -18.77 6.79
N ASP A 375 -4.14 -17.97 7.68
CA ASP A 375 -4.88 -17.05 8.55
C ASP A 375 -5.24 -15.72 7.86
N GLY A 376 -4.69 -15.48 6.67
CA GLY A 376 -4.95 -14.29 5.86
C GLY A 376 -6.10 -14.49 4.87
N TYR A 377 -5.79 -14.42 3.57
CA TYR A 377 -6.74 -14.69 2.49
C TYR A 377 -7.05 -16.19 2.31
N GLY A 378 -6.16 -17.07 2.79
CA GLY A 378 -6.37 -18.52 2.78
C GLY A 378 -7.55 -18.96 3.65
N ARG A 379 -7.92 -18.17 4.65
CA ARG A 379 -8.99 -18.49 5.61
C ARG A 379 -10.33 -18.76 4.95
N CYS A 380 -10.62 -18.05 3.87
CA CYS A 380 -11.86 -18.17 3.11
C CYS A 380 -11.60 -18.54 1.64
N GLY A 381 -10.39 -18.99 1.32
CA GLY A 381 -10.05 -19.51 -0.01
C GLY A 381 -10.09 -18.49 -1.15
N THR A 382 -9.76 -17.22 -0.89
CA THR A 382 -9.90 -16.15 -1.91
C THR A 382 -9.13 -16.43 -3.20
N TYR A 383 -7.97 -17.10 -3.09
CA TYR A 383 -7.08 -17.39 -4.20
C TYR A 383 -6.97 -18.89 -4.52
N ASP A 384 -7.87 -19.72 -3.98
CA ASP A 384 -7.78 -21.18 -4.10
C ASP A 384 -7.75 -21.64 -5.56
N ARG A 385 -8.58 -21.05 -6.42
CA ARG A 385 -8.60 -21.37 -7.86
C ARG A 385 -7.23 -21.17 -8.52
N ILE A 386 -6.48 -20.16 -8.08
CA ILE A 386 -5.14 -19.88 -8.60
C ILE A 386 -4.17 -20.96 -8.10
N PHE A 387 -4.16 -21.26 -6.80
CA PHE A 387 -3.28 -22.27 -6.21
C PHE A 387 -3.65 -23.72 -6.59
N GLN A 388 -4.84 -23.94 -7.16
CA GLN A 388 -5.29 -25.20 -7.78
C GLN A 388 -4.94 -25.32 -9.27
N GLY A 389 -4.24 -24.34 -9.86
CA GLY A 389 -3.88 -24.34 -11.28
C GLY A 389 -5.02 -24.00 -12.25
N CYS A 390 -6.11 -23.44 -11.72
CA CYS A 390 -7.34 -23.08 -12.45
C CYS A 390 -7.58 -21.56 -12.41
N TRP A 391 -6.53 -20.76 -12.61
CA TRP A 391 -6.60 -19.29 -12.50
C TRP A 391 -7.62 -18.66 -13.46
N GLU A 392 -8.00 -19.35 -14.54
CA GLU A 392 -9.05 -18.93 -15.47
C GLU A 392 -10.42 -18.82 -14.79
N GLN A 393 -10.65 -19.62 -13.75
CA GLN A 393 -11.87 -19.64 -12.94
C GLN A 393 -11.81 -18.68 -11.74
N TYR A 394 -10.68 -18.02 -11.50
CA TYR A 394 -10.58 -17.00 -10.47
C TYR A 394 -11.36 -15.76 -10.91
N ASP A 395 -12.37 -15.39 -10.13
CA ASP A 395 -13.09 -14.14 -10.29
C ASP A 395 -12.64 -13.10 -9.25
N PRO A 396 -11.92 -12.03 -9.66
CA PRO A 396 -11.53 -10.96 -8.76
C PRO A 396 -12.72 -10.29 -8.03
N TRP A 397 -13.91 -10.30 -8.67
CA TRP A 397 -15.10 -9.57 -8.26
C TRP A 397 -16.01 -10.33 -7.28
N GLN A 398 -15.66 -11.57 -6.92
CA GLN A 398 -16.33 -12.30 -5.86
C GLN A 398 -15.89 -11.76 -4.49
N CYS A 399 -16.81 -11.19 -3.71
CA CYS A 399 -16.45 -10.55 -2.44
C CYS A 399 -16.55 -11.47 -1.22
N ALA A 400 -17.31 -12.58 -1.29
CA ALA A 400 -17.64 -13.41 -0.13
C ALA A 400 -16.38 -13.93 0.61
N SER A 401 -15.35 -14.36 -0.12
CA SER A 401 -14.10 -14.82 0.49
C SER A 401 -13.30 -13.68 1.13
N ARG A 402 -13.43 -12.45 0.62
CA ARG A 402 -12.69 -11.27 1.11
C ARG A 402 -13.24 -10.73 2.42
N VAL A 403 -14.54 -10.88 2.65
CA VAL A 403 -15.21 -10.40 3.88
C VAL A 403 -14.67 -11.10 5.14
N GLY A 404 -14.32 -12.37 5.03
CA GLY A 404 -13.76 -13.16 6.12
C GLY A 404 -12.23 -13.21 6.16
N ALA A 405 -11.54 -12.59 5.19
CA ALA A 405 -10.09 -12.57 5.14
C ALA A 405 -9.52 -11.61 6.19
N THR A 406 -8.40 -11.98 6.81
CA THR A 406 -7.61 -11.05 7.64
C THR A 406 -6.49 -10.49 6.78
N ILE A 407 -6.60 -9.21 6.42
CA ILE A 407 -5.69 -8.59 5.44
C ILE A 407 -4.52 -7.82 6.07
N ASP A 408 -4.49 -7.77 7.40
CA ASP A 408 -3.40 -7.19 8.19
C ASP A 408 -3.07 -8.12 9.38
N LEU A 409 -2.18 -9.09 9.15
CA LEU A 409 -1.71 -10.02 10.19
C LEU A 409 -0.55 -9.45 11.01
N TYR A 410 0.08 -8.38 10.52
CA TYR A 410 1.35 -7.88 11.03
C TYR A 410 1.26 -6.50 11.66
N ASN A 411 0.09 -5.86 11.60
CA ASN A 411 -0.18 -4.54 12.16
C ASN A 411 0.87 -3.51 11.70
N GLY A 412 1.09 -3.48 10.38
CA GLY A 412 2.04 -2.58 9.75
C GLY A 412 1.58 -1.12 9.79
N TYR A 413 2.53 -0.18 9.87
CA TYR A 413 2.18 1.24 9.82
C TYR A 413 1.59 1.60 8.45
N GLY A 414 0.35 2.11 8.43
CA GLY A 414 -0.38 2.40 7.21
C GLY A 414 -0.85 1.17 6.46
N SER A 415 -0.75 -0.03 7.06
CA SER A 415 -1.40 -1.23 6.52
C SER A 415 -2.89 -1.18 6.81
N CYS A 416 -3.69 -1.59 5.83
CA CYS A 416 -5.14 -1.47 5.91
C CYS A 416 -5.74 -2.64 6.70
N SER A 417 -6.53 -2.34 7.74
CA SER A 417 -7.19 -3.36 8.58
C SER A 417 -8.66 -3.62 8.20
N ILE A 418 -9.15 -3.04 7.09
CA ILE A 418 -10.54 -3.17 6.65
C ILE A 418 -10.68 -3.68 5.22
N PHE A 419 -11.81 -4.35 4.92
CA PHE A 419 -12.11 -4.72 3.55
C PHE A 419 -12.56 -3.49 2.75
N ARG A 420 -11.73 -3.08 1.79
CA ARG A 420 -12.02 -2.06 0.78
C ARG A 420 -12.39 -2.76 -0.53
N MET A 421 -13.63 -2.57 -1.00
CA MET A 421 -14.04 -3.02 -2.34
C MET A 421 -13.33 -2.23 -3.43
N PHE A 422 -13.02 -0.97 -3.18
CA PHE A 422 -12.13 -0.21 -4.04
C PHE A 422 -11.20 0.66 -3.22
N GLN A 423 -9.97 0.81 -3.70
CA GLN A 423 -9.20 2.00 -3.39
C GLN A 423 -9.77 3.19 -4.18
N GLY A 424 -9.45 4.42 -3.78
CA GLY A 424 -9.90 5.58 -4.53
C GLY A 424 -9.26 6.90 -4.13
N LEU A 425 -9.20 7.82 -5.09
CA LEU A 425 -8.77 9.20 -4.92
C LEU A 425 -9.83 10.15 -5.45
N LEU A 426 -10.21 11.12 -4.63
CA LEU A 426 -11.01 12.25 -5.08
C LEU A 426 -10.08 13.41 -5.44
N ALA A 427 -10.16 13.86 -6.69
CA ALA A 427 -9.38 14.99 -7.17
C ALA A 427 -10.03 16.31 -6.74
N LEU A 428 -9.29 17.14 -6.00
CA LEU A 428 -9.77 18.49 -5.63
C LEU A 428 -9.10 19.59 -6.45
N SER A 429 -8.15 19.21 -7.30
CA SER A 429 -7.45 20.08 -8.22
C SER A 429 -7.21 19.32 -9.51
N THR A 430 -7.01 20.04 -10.62
CA THR A 430 -6.63 19.41 -11.88
C THR A 430 -5.36 18.58 -11.66
N THR A 431 -5.43 17.31 -12.05
CA THR A 431 -4.33 16.36 -11.89
C THR A 431 -3.92 15.88 -13.27
N GLU A 432 -2.68 16.21 -13.63
CA GLU A 432 -2.11 15.84 -14.93
C GLU A 432 -1.86 14.33 -15.03
N PRO A 433 -1.89 13.77 -16.26
CA PRO A 433 -1.52 12.38 -16.51
C PRO A 433 -0.12 12.06 -15.99
N GLY A 434 0.07 10.82 -15.52
CA GLY A 434 1.38 10.29 -15.14
C GLY A 434 1.65 10.20 -13.64
N MET A 435 0.93 10.98 -12.82
CA MET A 435 1.06 10.93 -11.36
C MET A 435 0.65 9.58 -10.78
N LEU A 436 -0.47 9.00 -11.23
CA LEU A 436 -0.90 7.65 -10.89
C LEU A 436 -0.94 6.81 -12.17
N ARG A 437 -0.34 5.63 -12.13
CA ARG A 437 -0.39 4.63 -13.19
C ARG A 437 -0.86 3.30 -12.64
N LEU A 438 -1.68 2.57 -13.38
CA LEU A 438 -2.22 1.29 -12.95
C LEU A 438 -2.08 0.24 -14.05
N LEU A 439 -2.00 -1.03 -13.66
CA LEU A 439 -1.96 -2.16 -14.59
C LEU A 439 -3.38 -2.72 -14.73
N PRO A 440 -4.13 -2.43 -15.81
CA PRO A 440 -5.55 -2.72 -15.93
C PRO A 440 -5.86 -4.20 -16.23
N SER A 441 -5.37 -5.12 -15.38
CA SER A 441 -5.60 -6.56 -15.52
C SER A 441 -5.72 -7.28 -14.15
N PRO A 442 -6.83 -7.08 -13.43
CA PRO A 442 -6.97 -7.58 -12.06
C PRO A 442 -6.89 -9.11 -11.96
N ARG A 443 -7.30 -9.86 -12.98
CA ARG A 443 -7.22 -11.34 -12.99
C ARG A 443 -5.81 -11.83 -13.26
N LEU A 444 -5.23 -11.46 -14.41
CA LEU A 444 -3.95 -12.02 -14.87
C LEU A 444 -2.77 -11.53 -14.04
N ALA A 445 -2.73 -10.25 -13.68
CA ALA A 445 -1.66 -9.72 -12.82
C ALA A 445 -1.67 -10.41 -11.45
N THR A 446 -2.85 -10.62 -10.86
CA THR A 446 -3.02 -11.31 -9.58
C THR A 446 -2.59 -12.76 -9.63
N ALA A 447 -3.06 -13.52 -10.63
CA ALA A 447 -2.60 -14.89 -10.84
C ALA A 447 -1.08 -14.97 -10.98
N TYR A 448 -0.49 -14.03 -11.74
CA TYR A 448 0.94 -13.99 -11.96
C TYR A 448 1.74 -13.74 -10.68
N TYR A 449 1.48 -12.66 -9.95
CA TYR A 449 2.30 -12.37 -8.76
C TYR A 449 2.07 -13.39 -7.63
N LEU A 450 0.92 -14.06 -7.58
CA LEU A 450 0.65 -15.12 -6.62
C LEU A 450 1.37 -16.43 -6.94
N LEU A 451 1.45 -16.81 -8.23
CA LEU A 451 2.14 -18.01 -8.68
C LEU A 451 3.65 -17.80 -8.85
N ARG A 452 4.12 -16.58 -9.12
CA ARG A 452 5.54 -16.27 -9.34
C ARG A 452 6.50 -16.85 -8.27
N PRO A 453 6.19 -16.84 -6.96
CA PRO A 453 7.04 -17.45 -5.93
C PRO A 453 7.26 -18.96 -6.09
N PHE A 454 6.40 -19.67 -6.82
CA PHE A 454 6.47 -21.12 -6.96
C PHE A 454 7.37 -21.57 -8.12
N PHE A 455 7.76 -20.66 -9.01
CA PHE A 455 8.52 -20.98 -10.21
C PHE A 455 9.92 -20.38 -10.15
N SER A 456 10.89 -21.16 -10.59
CA SER A 456 12.29 -20.72 -10.77
C SER A 456 12.65 -20.75 -12.26
N PRO A 457 13.48 -19.80 -12.72
CA PRO A 457 13.98 -19.86 -14.08
C PRO A 457 15.09 -20.92 -14.18
N ARG A 458 15.06 -21.74 -15.24
CA ARG A 458 16.09 -22.73 -15.60
C ARG A 458 17.41 -22.07 -16.00
N ARG A 459 17.32 -20.92 -16.68
CA ARG A 459 18.46 -20.08 -17.08
C ARG A 459 18.38 -18.71 -16.42
N PRO A 460 19.50 -18.11 -16.00
CA PRO A 460 19.50 -16.80 -15.34
C PRO A 460 19.00 -15.68 -16.26
N ALA A 461 18.61 -14.56 -15.65
CA ALA A 461 18.20 -13.37 -16.39
C ALA A 461 19.35 -12.81 -17.25
N PRO A 462 19.09 -12.33 -18.47
CA PRO A 462 20.11 -11.72 -19.31
C PRO A 462 20.70 -10.45 -18.68
N THR A 463 21.97 -10.17 -18.96
CA THR A 463 22.62 -8.90 -18.61
C THR A 463 22.44 -7.83 -19.69
N SER A 464 21.95 -8.21 -20.88
CA SER A 464 21.65 -7.29 -21.97
C SER A 464 20.46 -6.38 -21.63
N PRO A 465 20.42 -5.14 -22.16
CA PRO A 465 19.25 -4.28 -22.02
C PRO A 465 17.99 -4.93 -22.63
N ARG A 466 16.83 -4.68 -22.03
CA ARG A 466 15.52 -5.12 -22.54
C ARG A 466 14.95 -4.05 -23.50
N PRO A 467 14.22 -4.40 -24.58
CA PRO A 467 13.86 -5.76 -25.05
C PRO A 467 14.92 -6.39 -25.96
N GLY A 468 14.78 -7.70 -26.23
CA GLY A 468 15.61 -8.41 -27.20
C GLY A 468 15.45 -9.94 -27.14
N PRO A 469 16.04 -10.68 -28.10
CA PRO A 469 15.86 -12.14 -28.22
C PRO A 469 16.25 -12.93 -26.96
N ASP A 470 17.30 -12.49 -26.24
CA ASP A 470 17.72 -13.12 -24.98
C ASP A 470 16.64 -12.99 -23.89
N TRP A 471 16.00 -11.81 -23.84
CA TRP A 471 14.88 -11.57 -22.93
C TRP A 471 13.64 -12.35 -23.34
N ASP A 472 13.36 -12.47 -24.62
CA ASP A 472 12.25 -13.31 -25.10
C ASP A 472 12.47 -14.78 -24.71
N ALA A 473 13.69 -15.30 -24.87
CA ALA A 473 14.05 -16.65 -24.45
C ALA A 473 14.03 -16.84 -22.92
N TYR A 474 14.34 -15.79 -22.14
CA TYR A 474 14.26 -15.83 -20.68
C TYR A 474 12.81 -15.84 -20.16
N LEU A 475 11.94 -15.06 -20.81
CA LEU A 475 10.51 -14.95 -20.49
C LEU A 475 9.65 -16.06 -21.13
N ASP A 476 10.23 -16.88 -21.98
CA ASP A 476 9.54 -18.01 -22.56
C ASP A 476 9.12 -19.01 -21.46
N PRO A 477 7.89 -19.55 -21.50
CA PRO A 477 7.41 -20.49 -20.49
C PRO A 477 8.30 -21.70 -20.27
N SER A 478 9.00 -22.17 -21.32
CA SER A 478 9.91 -23.33 -21.24
C SER A 478 11.12 -23.07 -20.33
N ASN A 479 11.46 -21.81 -20.08
CA ASN A 479 12.55 -21.42 -19.20
C ASN A 479 12.15 -21.46 -17.72
N TRP A 480 10.93 -21.84 -17.36
CA TRP A 480 10.45 -21.85 -15.98
C TRP A 480 10.08 -23.25 -15.52
N GLU A 481 10.35 -23.56 -14.26
CA GLU A 481 10.00 -24.84 -13.65
C GLU A 481 9.40 -24.63 -12.25
N LEU A 482 8.46 -25.50 -11.88
CA LEU A 482 7.87 -25.51 -10.55
C LEU A 482 8.92 -25.98 -9.53
N GLN A 483 9.05 -25.26 -8.42
CA GLN A 483 9.95 -25.65 -7.33
C GLN A 483 9.39 -26.89 -6.61
N SER A 484 10.09 -28.04 -6.69
CA SER A 484 9.73 -29.25 -5.94
C SER A 484 9.86 -29.06 -4.43
N GLU A 485 10.89 -28.31 -4.01
CA GLU A 485 11.08 -27.83 -2.64
C GLU A 485 11.08 -26.31 -2.63
N PRO A 486 9.89 -25.68 -2.43
CA PRO A 486 9.77 -24.24 -2.43
C PRO A 486 10.68 -23.55 -1.42
N ASP A 487 11.46 -22.57 -1.90
CA ASP A 487 12.24 -21.67 -1.05
C ASP A 487 11.33 -20.79 -0.17
N THR A 488 11.94 -19.95 0.68
CA THR A 488 11.19 -19.02 1.54
C THR A 488 10.95 -17.65 0.90
N ILE A 489 11.28 -17.48 -0.38
CA ILE A 489 11.13 -16.20 -1.06
C ILE A 489 9.69 -16.08 -1.57
N ILE A 490 9.05 -14.98 -1.20
CA ILE A 490 7.81 -14.50 -1.81
C ILE A 490 8.12 -13.13 -2.39
N HIS A 491 8.24 -13.07 -3.71
CA HIS A 491 8.82 -11.94 -4.42
C HIS A 491 8.08 -10.63 -4.10
N GLY A 492 8.77 -9.69 -3.45
CA GLY A 492 8.23 -8.39 -3.06
C GLY A 492 7.16 -8.43 -1.97
N ALA A 493 7.00 -9.55 -1.27
CA ALA A 493 6.12 -9.65 -0.12
C ALA A 493 6.91 -9.65 1.19
N VAL A 494 6.49 -8.83 2.15
CA VAL A 494 7.09 -8.74 3.49
C VAL A 494 6.03 -8.41 4.55
N PRO A 495 6.28 -8.74 5.83
CA PRO A 495 5.36 -8.43 6.92
C PRO A 495 5.04 -6.92 7.03
N GLY A 496 3.76 -6.59 7.14
CA GLY A 496 3.29 -5.24 7.48
C GLY A 496 3.50 -4.16 6.41
N HIS A 497 3.69 -4.54 5.15
CA HIS A 497 3.85 -3.61 4.03
C HIS A 497 2.97 -4.01 2.84
N ALA A 498 2.81 -3.11 1.88
CA ALA A 498 2.18 -3.43 0.60
C ALA A 498 3.03 -4.43 -0.21
N GLN A 499 2.37 -5.23 -1.05
CA GLN A 499 3.03 -6.10 -2.01
C GLN A 499 3.74 -5.25 -3.07
N ARG A 500 5.03 -5.50 -3.29
CA ARG A 500 5.85 -4.78 -4.25
C ARG A 500 6.06 -5.59 -5.53
N LEU A 501 5.81 -4.98 -6.68
CA LEU A 501 6.13 -5.54 -7.98
C LEU A 501 7.21 -4.71 -8.66
N THR A 502 8.16 -5.37 -9.30
CA THR A 502 9.32 -4.74 -9.96
C THR A 502 9.59 -5.47 -11.27
N GLU A 503 10.16 -4.79 -12.25
CA GLU A 503 10.58 -5.41 -13.53
C GLU A 503 11.57 -6.56 -13.30
N ARG A 504 12.38 -6.50 -12.25
CA ARG A 504 13.36 -7.54 -11.95
C ARG A 504 12.71 -8.81 -11.40
N TRP A 505 11.77 -8.67 -10.46
CA TRP A 505 11.14 -9.82 -9.80
C TRP A 505 9.93 -10.35 -10.59
N HIS A 506 9.30 -9.47 -11.36
CA HIS A 506 8.04 -9.70 -12.07
C HIS A 506 8.16 -9.33 -13.56
N PRO A 507 9.15 -9.85 -14.30
CA PRO A 507 9.51 -9.32 -15.61
C PRO A 507 8.41 -9.50 -16.66
N HIS A 508 7.60 -10.57 -16.58
CA HIS A 508 6.49 -10.79 -17.51
C HIS A 508 5.36 -9.75 -17.39
N LEU A 509 5.35 -8.91 -16.36
CA LEU A 509 4.38 -7.82 -16.28
C LEU A 509 4.73 -6.65 -17.19
N HIS A 510 5.99 -6.52 -17.66
CA HIS A 510 6.43 -5.37 -18.47
C HIS A 510 5.94 -4.03 -17.88
N LEU A 511 6.13 -3.80 -16.58
CA LEU A 511 5.56 -2.68 -15.83
C LEU A 511 5.73 -1.31 -16.53
N ARG A 512 6.81 -1.09 -17.28
CA ARG A 512 6.98 0.16 -18.06
C ARG A 512 5.94 0.34 -19.17
N SER A 513 5.54 -0.74 -19.84
CA SER A 513 4.55 -0.73 -20.93
C SER A 513 3.12 -0.96 -20.42
N SER A 514 2.96 -1.75 -19.36
CA SER A 514 1.64 -2.17 -18.87
C SER A 514 1.04 -1.27 -17.78
N LEU A 515 1.82 -0.39 -17.16
CA LEU A 515 1.29 0.63 -16.25
C LEU A 515 0.78 1.83 -17.05
N VAL A 516 -0.54 1.89 -17.19
CA VAL A 516 -1.25 2.92 -17.94
C VAL A 516 -1.44 4.16 -17.08
N THR A 517 -1.16 5.32 -17.66
CA THR A 517 -1.45 6.63 -17.05
C THR A 517 -2.93 6.93 -17.10
N LEU A 518 -3.47 7.47 -16.01
CA LEU A 518 -4.84 7.98 -15.99
C LEU A 518 -5.05 9.11 -17.02
N PRO A 519 -6.29 9.28 -17.53
CA PRO A 519 -6.66 10.53 -18.17
C PRO A 519 -6.53 11.70 -17.19
N THR A 520 -6.40 12.93 -17.69
CA THR A 520 -6.43 14.13 -16.85
C THR A 520 -7.69 14.11 -15.97
N LEU A 521 -7.51 14.33 -14.68
CA LEU A 521 -8.61 14.42 -13.72
C LEU A 521 -8.91 15.89 -13.47
N GLN A 522 -10.18 16.24 -13.47
CA GLN A 522 -10.66 17.57 -13.12
C GLN A 522 -11.05 17.63 -11.64
N PRO A 523 -11.09 18.84 -11.04
CA PRO A 523 -11.64 19.01 -9.70
C PRO A 523 -13.05 18.40 -9.61
N GLY A 524 -13.24 17.52 -8.63
CA GLY A 524 -14.48 16.77 -8.39
C GLY A 524 -14.55 15.39 -9.05
N ASP A 525 -13.57 15.00 -9.87
CA ASP A 525 -13.49 13.64 -10.41
C ASP A 525 -13.05 12.64 -9.33
N TYR A 526 -13.64 11.43 -9.36
CA TYR A 526 -13.35 10.34 -8.44
C TYR A 526 -12.80 9.13 -9.18
N ILE A 527 -11.50 8.88 -9.05
CA ILE A 527 -10.83 7.68 -9.58
C ILE A 527 -10.87 6.58 -8.53
N PHE A 528 -11.09 5.35 -8.97
CA PHE A 528 -11.10 4.19 -8.10
C PHE A 528 -10.58 2.95 -8.83
N TRP A 529 -10.04 2.01 -8.06
CA TRP A 529 -9.49 0.77 -8.61
C TRP A 529 -9.62 -0.41 -7.66
N HIS A 530 -9.68 -1.58 -8.26
CA HIS A 530 -9.83 -2.88 -7.62
C HIS A 530 -8.66 -3.13 -6.64
N PRO A 531 -8.89 -3.71 -5.46
CA PRO A 531 -7.87 -3.84 -4.40
C PRO A 531 -6.64 -4.64 -4.79
N ASP A 532 -6.77 -5.57 -5.75
CA ASP A 532 -5.65 -6.39 -6.24
C ASP A 532 -4.89 -5.78 -7.43
N LEU A 533 -5.27 -4.57 -7.88
CA LEU A 533 -4.65 -3.94 -9.05
C LEU A 533 -3.27 -3.33 -8.70
N PRO A 534 -2.20 -3.64 -9.45
CA PRO A 534 -0.92 -2.96 -9.30
C PRO A 534 -1.00 -1.49 -9.71
N TYR A 535 -0.44 -0.60 -8.90
CA TYR A 535 -0.36 0.83 -9.19
C TYR A 535 0.99 1.44 -8.80
N HIS A 536 1.32 2.57 -9.41
CA HIS A 536 2.55 3.33 -9.16
C HIS A 536 2.25 4.82 -9.07
N PHE A 537 2.75 5.47 -8.03
CA PHE A 537 2.78 6.93 -7.94
C PHE A 537 4.13 7.48 -8.45
N SER A 538 4.07 8.40 -9.41
CA SER A 538 5.25 9.14 -9.87
C SER A 538 5.60 10.25 -8.88
N ASN A 539 6.86 10.32 -8.46
CA ASN A 539 7.37 11.36 -7.55
C ASN A 539 7.93 12.60 -8.30
N ASN A 540 8.02 12.57 -9.64
CA ASN A 540 8.79 13.56 -10.42
C ASN A 540 7.98 14.78 -10.92
N ASP A 541 6.71 14.95 -10.53
CA ASP A 541 5.85 15.95 -11.19
C ASP A 541 5.75 17.31 -10.48
N ALA A 542 6.58 17.61 -9.47
CA ALA A 542 6.53 18.90 -8.75
C ALA A 542 6.69 20.11 -9.71
N ALA A 543 7.59 20.00 -10.69
CA ALA A 543 7.78 21.02 -11.72
C ALA A 543 6.60 21.14 -12.70
N VAL A 544 5.92 20.02 -13.01
CA VAL A 544 4.76 19.98 -13.89
C VAL A 544 3.53 20.58 -13.20
N VAL A 545 3.34 20.28 -11.91
CA VAL A 545 2.26 20.85 -11.08
C VAL A 545 2.42 22.37 -10.93
N ALA A 546 3.65 22.87 -10.75
CA ALA A 546 3.92 24.31 -10.69
C ALA A 546 3.59 25.02 -12.02
N ALA A 547 3.91 24.39 -13.16
CA ALA A 547 3.58 24.91 -14.48
C ALA A 547 2.06 24.88 -14.78
N ALA A 548 1.37 23.82 -14.38
CA ALA A 548 -0.08 23.67 -14.57
C ALA A 548 -0.89 24.64 -13.67
N ALA A 549 -0.48 24.83 -12.41
CA ALA A 549 -1.08 25.82 -11.52
C ALA A 549 -0.96 27.24 -12.10
N ALA A 550 0.18 27.56 -12.72
CA ALA A 550 0.39 28.84 -13.42
C ALA A 550 -0.42 28.98 -14.73
N ALA A 551 -0.85 27.88 -15.34
CA ALA A 551 -1.64 27.85 -16.58
C ALA A 551 -3.17 27.82 -16.35
N SER A 552 -3.64 27.51 -15.13
CA SER A 552 -5.06 27.53 -14.78
C SER A 552 -5.65 28.95 -14.88
N SER A 553 -6.85 29.09 -15.47
CA SER A 553 -7.55 30.37 -15.64
C SER A 553 -9.01 30.28 -15.19
N PRO A 554 -9.45 31.09 -14.20
CA PRO A 554 -8.63 32.01 -13.42
C PRO A 554 -7.59 31.24 -12.57
N PRO A 555 -6.41 31.81 -12.31
CA PRO A 555 -5.40 31.16 -11.47
C PRO A 555 -5.99 30.87 -10.10
N SER A 556 -5.88 29.62 -9.63
CA SER A 556 -6.21 29.31 -8.24
C SER A 556 -5.35 30.20 -7.33
N PRO A 557 -5.95 30.92 -6.36
CA PRO A 557 -5.17 31.71 -5.39
C PRO A 557 -4.24 30.83 -4.51
N TYR A 558 -4.39 29.51 -4.58
CA TYR A 558 -3.54 28.53 -3.94
C TYR A 558 -2.98 27.58 -5.01
N PRO A 559 -1.71 27.73 -5.43
CA PRO A 559 -1.10 26.91 -6.48
C PRO A 559 -0.73 25.52 -5.94
N VAL A 560 -1.71 24.80 -5.43
CA VAL A 560 -1.56 23.45 -4.88
C VAL A 560 -2.38 22.44 -5.67
N SER A 561 -1.82 21.26 -5.86
CA SER A 561 -2.56 20.07 -6.31
C SER A 561 -2.91 19.24 -5.09
N MET A 562 -4.20 18.91 -4.94
CA MET A 562 -4.71 18.16 -3.79
C MET A 562 -5.53 16.95 -4.21
N LEU A 563 -5.22 15.80 -3.63
CA LEU A 563 -5.95 14.55 -3.79
C LEU A 563 -6.26 13.95 -2.43
N LEU A 564 -7.50 13.50 -2.27
CA LEU A 564 -7.94 12.84 -1.05
C LEU A 564 -8.03 11.34 -1.25
N TYR A 565 -7.40 10.57 -0.36
CA TYR A 565 -7.63 9.13 -0.28
C TYR A 565 -9.02 8.86 0.33
N VAL A 566 -9.90 8.31 -0.52
CA VAL A 566 -11.30 8.00 -0.21
C VAL A 566 -11.63 6.65 -0.86
N PRO A 567 -11.44 5.51 -0.16
CA PRO A 567 -11.82 4.21 -0.71
C PRO A 567 -13.33 3.99 -0.65
N ALA A 568 -13.84 3.00 -1.38
CA ALA A 568 -15.21 2.50 -1.21
C ALA A 568 -15.17 1.21 -0.39
N ALA A 569 -15.75 1.26 0.80
CA ALA A 569 -15.73 0.15 1.76
C ALA A 569 -17.16 -0.12 2.28
N PRO A 570 -17.68 -1.37 2.12
CA PRO A 570 -19.02 -1.72 2.57
C PRO A 570 -19.07 -1.84 4.10
N LEU A 571 -20.27 -1.77 4.67
CA LEU A 571 -20.46 -2.15 6.07
C LEU A 571 -20.31 -3.67 6.21
N THR A 572 -19.41 -4.09 7.11
CA THR A 572 -19.16 -5.48 7.52
C THR A 572 -18.88 -5.50 9.03
N GLN A 573 -18.85 -6.67 9.65
CA GLN A 573 -18.44 -6.79 11.06
C GLN A 573 -17.04 -6.19 11.32
N THR A 574 -16.05 -6.56 10.50
CA THR A 574 -14.66 -6.06 10.62
C THR A 574 -14.59 -4.56 10.41
N ASN A 575 -15.33 -4.06 9.41
CA ASN A 575 -15.37 -2.64 9.08
C ASN A 575 -16.06 -1.83 10.20
N ALA A 576 -17.09 -2.38 10.87
CA ALA A 576 -17.71 -1.76 12.04
C ALA A 576 -16.76 -1.70 13.26
N LEU A 577 -15.97 -2.76 13.51
CA LEU A 577 -14.94 -2.77 14.56
C LEU A 577 -13.87 -1.70 14.33
N TYR A 578 -13.44 -1.51 13.08
CA TYR A 578 -12.57 -0.40 12.71
C TYR A 578 -13.26 0.95 12.96
N LEU A 579 -14.51 1.10 12.54
CA LEU A 579 -15.24 2.36 12.64
C LEU A 579 -15.44 2.79 14.11
N ALA A 580 -15.64 1.85 15.04
CA ALA A 580 -15.66 2.12 16.48
C ALA A 580 -14.34 2.74 16.99
N ARG A 581 -13.20 2.20 16.53
CA ARG A 581 -11.86 2.74 16.84
C ARG A 581 -11.65 4.11 16.16
N GLN A 582 -12.06 4.25 14.90
CA GLN A 582 -11.97 5.50 14.16
C GLN A 582 -12.78 6.61 14.83
N ARG A 583 -13.99 6.35 15.30
CA ARG A 583 -14.79 7.34 16.04
C ARG A 583 -14.05 7.87 17.26
N LYS A 584 -13.40 6.99 18.02
CA LYS A 584 -12.60 7.37 19.19
C LYS A 584 -11.40 8.24 18.78
N ALA A 585 -10.72 7.89 17.68
CA ALA A 585 -9.63 8.68 17.12
C ALA A 585 -10.11 10.06 16.66
N PHE A 586 -11.21 10.11 15.90
CA PHE A 586 -11.84 11.34 15.42
C PHE A 586 -12.16 12.28 16.57
N ARG A 587 -12.89 11.83 17.60
CA ARG A 587 -13.25 12.67 18.77
C ARG A 587 -12.04 13.24 19.50
N ARG A 588 -10.90 12.54 19.48
CA ARG A 588 -9.64 12.96 20.11
C ARG A 588 -8.71 13.72 19.17
N GLY A 589 -9.06 13.84 17.87
CA GLY A 589 -8.17 14.35 16.84
C GLY A 589 -6.94 13.47 16.57
N HIS A 590 -6.91 12.22 17.04
CA HIS A 590 -5.77 11.32 16.84
C HIS A 590 -5.73 10.80 15.39
N PRO A 591 -4.57 10.34 14.88
CA PRO A 591 -4.48 9.62 13.62
C PRO A 591 -5.50 8.49 13.48
N GLY A 592 -5.83 8.14 12.24
CA GLY A 592 -6.65 6.96 11.96
C GLY A 592 -6.07 5.69 12.60
N PRO A 593 -6.91 4.70 12.97
CA PRO A 593 -6.43 3.50 13.68
C PRO A 593 -5.27 2.76 13.01
N ASP A 594 -5.24 2.74 11.67
CA ASP A 594 -4.20 2.07 10.86
C ASP A 594 -2.90 2.88 10.74
N PHE A 595 -2.90 4.12 11.26
CA PHE A 595 -1.78 5.06 11.28
C PHE A 595 -1.38 5.44 12.71
N ASP A 596 -1.87 4.71 13.72
CA ASP A 596 -1.47 4.93 15.10
C ASP A 596 -0.16 4.19 15.41
N THR A 597 0.99 4.86 15.36
CA THR A 597 2.24 4.24 15.82
C THR A 597 2.34 4.26 17.35
N LEU A 598 2.29 3.09 17.96
CA LEU A 598 2.81 2.87 19.30
C LEU A 598 4.31 3.26 19.31
N GLY A 599 4.63 4.46 19.80
CA GLY A 599 6.01 4.88 20.10
C GLY A 599 6.54 6.12 19.38
N ARG A 600 5.82 6.72 18.42
CA ARG A 600 6.07 8.10 18.00
C ARG A 600 4.95 8.96 18.58
N GLY A 601 5.29 10.09 19.22
CA GLY A 601 4.30 10.92 19.91
C GLY A 601 3.08 11.20 19.03
N ILE A 602 1.88 11.03 19.60
CA ILE A 602 0.61 11.25 18.90
C ILE A 602 0.50 12.72 18.56
N VAL A 603 0.51 13.06 17.27
CA VAL A 603 0.24 14.42 16.80
C VAL A 603 -1.27 14.56 16.62
N ALA A 604 -1.95 14.97 17.68
CA ALA A 604 -3.39 15.21 17.62
C ALA A 604 -3.69 16.47 16.80
N GLU A 605 -4.75 16.40 16.00
CA GLU A 605 -5.36 17.54 15.32
C GLU A 605 -6.26 18.32 16.28
N ASP A 606 -6.09 19.64 16.30
CA ASP A 606 -6.78 20.52 17.23
C ASP A 606 -8.31 20.42 17.04
N PRO A 607 -9.07 19.99 18.05
CA PRO A 607 -10.52 19.83 17.96
C PRO A 607 -11.25 21.16 17.71
N ASP A 608 -10.68 22.30 18.07
CA ASP A 608 -11.30 23.62 17.87
C ASP A 608 -11.09 24.16 16.45
N LEU A 609 -10.13 23.60 15.71
CA LEU A 609 -9.79 24.02 14.34
C LEU A 609 -10.32 23.09 13.25
N ARG A 610 -10.52 21.81 13.57
CA ARG A 610 -10.99 20.80 12.60
C ARG A 610 -12.52 20.71 12.60
N PRO A 611 -13.14 20.25 11.49
CA PRO A 611 -14.55 19.89 11.48
C PRO A 611 -14.92 18.85 12.55
N GLY A 612 -16.06 19.07 13.22
CA GLY A 612 -16.69 18.15 14.17
C GLY A 612 -17.99 17.53 13.64
N ASP A 613 -18.73 16.86 14.53
CA ASP A 613 -19.98 16.17 14.25
C ASP A 613 -21.04 17.09 13.61
N GLU A 614 -21.14 18.35 14.06
CA GLU A 614 -22.06 19.36 13.52
C GLU A 614 -21.80 19.67 12.04
N GLU A 615 -20.53 19.78 11.65
CA GLU A 615 -20.15 20.04 10.26
C GLU A 615 -20.45 18.83 9.37
N ILE A 616 -20.21 17.60 9.88
CA ILE A 616 -20.57 16.36 9.18
C ILE A 616 -22.07 16.30 8.94
N ALA A 617 -22.87 16.58 9.97
CA ALA A 617 -24.33 16.61 9.88
C ALA A 617 -24.82 17.70 8.91
N ARG A 618 -24.19 18.88 8.92
CA ARG A 618 -24.53 19.99 8.01
C ARG A 618 -24.26 19.64 6.54
N VAL A 619 -23.16 18.93 6.26
CA VAL A 619 -22.75 18.59 4.89
C VAL A 619 -23.53 17.40 4.34
N GLY A 620 -23.66 16.33 5.10
CA GLY A 620 -24.18 15.05 4.60
C GLY A 620 -25.33 14.46 5.40
N GLY A 621 -25.84 15.17 6.40
CA GLY A 621 -26.94 14.71 7.23
C GLY A 621 -26.61 13.45 8.04
N VAL A 622 -27.66 12.69 8.33
CA VAL A 622 -27.55 11.46 9.14
C VAL A 622 -26.74 10.37 8.43
N ASP A 623 -26.80 10.28 7.10
CA ASP A 623 -26.05 9.28 6.34
C ASP A 623 -24.54 9.47 6.47
N ALA A 624 -24.06 10.72 6.49
CA ALA A 624 -22.66 11.01 6.74
C ALA A 624 -22.25 10.71 8.19
N LEU A 625 -23.11 10.99 9.17
CA LEU A 625 -22.88 10.61 10.56
C LEU A 625 -22.77 9.09 10.70
N ARG A 626 -23.66 8.33 10.05
CA ARG A 626 -23.62 6.86 10.01
C ARG A 626 -22.35 6.34 9.36
N ALA A 627 -21.98 6.85 8.19
CA ALA A 627 -20.75 6.48 7.49
C ALA A 627 -19.50 6.70 8.35
N MET A 628 -19.50 7.74 9.19
CA MET A 628 -18.42 8.04 10.15
C MET A 628 -18.53 7.29 11.49
N GLY A 629 -19.58 6.47 11.70
CA GLY A 629 -19.83 5.72 12.93
C GLY A 629 -20.39 6.56 14.08
N LEU A 630 -20.87 7.77 13.80
CA LEU A 630 -21.36 8.75 14.78
C LEU A 630 -22.86 8.62 15.05
N ALA A 631 -23.60 7.92 14.21
CA ALA A 631 -25.02 7.60 14.39
C ALA A 631 -25.29 6.12 14.07
N PRO A 632 -26.33 5.51 14.69
CA PRO A 632 -26.73 4.14 14.39
C PRO A 632 -27.22 3.99 12.96
N TRP A 633 -26.90 2.84 12.36
CA TRP A 633 -27.39 2.43 11.05
C TRP A 633 -28.87 2.07 11.13
N GLU A 634 -29.62 2.43 10.10
CA GLU A 634 -31.00 1.97 9.91
C GLU A 634 -31.04 0.98 8.74
N PRO A 635 -31.75 -0.14 8.86
CA PRO A 635 -31.96 -1.04 7.73
C PRO A 635 -32.83 -0.37 6.66
N HIS A 636 -32.42 -0.42 5.38
CA HIS A 636 -33.27 0.01 4.25
C HIS A 636 -34.36 -1.03 3.96
N GLY A 637 -35.43 -1.02 4.76
CA GLY A 637 -36.68 -1.75 4.49
C GLY A 637 -36.68 -3.26 4.76
N ARG A 638 -35.55 -3.89 5.07
CA ARG A 638 -35.49 -5.30 5.53
C ARG A 638 -34.50 -5.47 6.69
N PRO A 639 -34.81 -6.34 7.69
CA PRO A 639 -33.85 -6.69 8.73
C PRO A 639 -32.53 -7.16 8.14
N SER A 640 -31.41 -6.69 8.70
CA SER A 640 -30.07 -6.99 8.22
C SER A 640 -29.18 -7.34 9.40
N ALA A 641 -28.77 -8.61 9.49
CA ALA A 641 -27.96 -9.11 10.60
C ALA A 641 -26.62 -8.36 10.73
N VAL A 642 -26.03 -7.93 9.62
CA VAL A 642 -24.79 -7.12 9.64
C VAL A 642 -25.04 -5.70 10.17
N VAL A 643 -26.21 -5.11 9.93
CA VAL A 643 -26.59 -3.80 10.48
C VAL A 643 -26.79 -3.89 11.99
N ASP A 644 -27.53 -4.90 12.45
CA ASP A 644 -27.77 -5.12 13.88
C ASP A 644 -26.45 -5.35 14.62
N LEU A 645 -25.58 -6.20 14.07
CA LEU A 645 -24.25 -6.47 14.62
C LEU A 645 -23.37 -5.21 14.62
N ALA A 646 -23.38 -4.43 13.54
CA ALA A 646 -22.63 -3.18 13.47
C ALA A 646 -23.11 -2.18 14.53
N ASN A 647 -24.42 -2.06 14.75
CA ASN A 647 -24.98 -1.21 15.79
C ASN A 647 -24.59 -1.67 17.20
N LEU A 648 -24.60 -2.98 17.47
CA LEU A 648 -24.11 -3.54 18.75
C LEU A 648 -22.62 -3.22 18.99
N ILE A 649 -21.80 -3.24 17.93
CA ILE A 649 -20.37 -2.91 18.01
C ILE A 649 -20.17 -1.40 18.24
N LEU A 650 -20.91 -0.56 17.52
CA LEU A 650 -20.72 0.88 17.53
C LEU A 650 -21.39 1.54 18.74
N PHE A 651 -22.51 1.02 19.20
CA PHE A 651 -23.33 1.61 20.26
C PHE A 651 -23.73 0.52 21.27
N PRO A 652 -22.75 -0.08 21.98
CA PRO A 652 -23.06 -1.00 23.06
C PRO A 652 -23.82 -0.26 24.17
N GLU A 653 -24.84 -0.92 24.74
CA GLU A 653 -25.63 -0.40 25.86
C GLU A 653 -24.80 -0.15 27.13
#